data_AF-A0AAE0XH54-F1
#
_entry.id   AF-A0AAE0XH54-F1
#
_cell.length_a   1.000
_cell.length_b   1.000
_cell.length_c   1.000
_cell.angle_alpha   90.00
_cell.angle_beta   90.00
_cell.angle_gamma   90.00
#
_symmetry.space_group_name_H-M   'P 1'
#
loop_
_entity.id
_entity.type
_entity.pdbx_description
1 polymer ?
#
loop_
_entity_poly.entity_id
_entity_poly.type
_entity_poly.pdbx_seq_one_letter_code
_entity_poly.pdbx_strand_id
1 'polypeptide(L)'
;MSNRLSLLKKPGAPAAPDQSSNAPPPTYNASANDQHVDAAPTPEEVDSINLTAAFEKLSLPNGPSKPTADTCLAHLKLLFAIQSLKEDVGYTDGLWGLWDSLAGPLDQALSSHDDKKEKDGSSTYEDVKKKLQNKKLQILSQVREKRWAIFVARAVERYDAWWKSFGGRQLTEQDMQTPSVTPYQNNDQESLAAYIAFPTNTEATIMWTEKMLPPLDVLMVWHTHMLNPRAFLEDTILAGLGAFWITGMPWDAVNGAIDSDFNYNISDDGKAQWVARTGLSWENADDPLAKEFQCFRCSTSMRIPWTTCALPEGVDGGDHLDLIGTGYGDGNLQFPCPSCGILVRKELLSAIKFVQDHQALLGPRSRPMPGTILDPKTGTPTLVPGAEPLRSMFPRTFPNRMLKSGCGSIRSRIAGMITFGGNDGPQNPTMQDIRAEIDKVTENTSNLRVIDGLSGVTRLRYALSPIARISVRKMMSRYWENFSPFALDLCGAVMRQGIFAEKMFKIDWLHSPSATDTMRRLLTKYERFIALMQAHPDKVAVPTLDIDLAWHTHQLSPSAYYSYTVSKAGKFVDHDDKIDEDTLGTQFEWTSKAYQEKYGEVYSECTCWYCEAIRAAHISTVGKVLGLSRQEKIAEGFHTSGAATLCPPSTSAHISSHNSVKSAFSPEAALAGSPLDKRKQAVRLQLAANNKRRIDDAYAKAQKRADKKGRKIPPRNEYYDHWGYPYYYYGPYMYPMWWTPGLYYGWYPGYIAACGGGWGNCAAGTCGGGVAAGGCGGPGVSCGGGGGGGDAGGGGGGGGGCGGCGGG
;
A
#
# COMPACT_ATOMS: atom_id res chain seq x y z
N MET A 1 11.61 60.91 14.63
CA MET A 1 11.27 62.06 13.77
C MET A 1 9.89 61.83 13.18
N SER A 2 9.00 62.80 13.42
CA SER A 2 7.57 63.02 13.06
C SER A 2 6.91 62.03 12.07
N ASN A 3 5.74 61.42 12.28
CA ASN A 3 4.46 61.75 12.93
C ASN A 3 3.56 62.78 12.18
N ARG A 4 2.28 62.38 11.94
CA ARG A 4 1.05 63.17 11.61
C ARG A 4 0.81 63.60 10.14
N LEU A 5 -0.40 63.68 9.56
CA LEU A 5 -1.81 63.29 9.84
C LEU A 5 -2.71 63.77 8.65
N SER A 6 -3.86 63.12 8.42
CA SER A 6 -5.17 63.74 8.01
C SER A 6 -5.38 64.15 6.51
N LEU A 7 -6.52 64.03 5.80
CA LEU A 7 -7.95 63.77 6.10
C LEU A 7 -8.78 63.39 4.83
N LEU A 8 -9.71 62.44 5.04
CA LEU A 8 -11.10 62.26 4.55
C LEU A 8 -11.60 62.88 3.22
N LYS A 9 -12.21 62.02 2.37
CA LYS A 9 -13.54 62.24 1.75
C LYS A 9 -14.22 60.92 1.34
N LYS A 10 -15.53 60.81 1.61
CA LYS A 10 -16.43 59.65 1.38
C LYS A 10 -16.65 59.35 -0.12
N PRO A 11 -16.84 58.08 -0.50
CA PRO A 11 -17.77 57.67 -1.57
C PRO A 11 -19.04 57.08 -0.93
N GLY A 12 -20.26 57.41 -1.34
CA GLY A 12 -20.79 57.16 -2.68
C GLY A 12 -21.37 55.74 -2.69
N ALA A 13 -22.69 55.61 -2.60
CA ALA A 13 -23.42 54.35 -2.48
C ALA A 13 -23.08 53.37 -3.63
N PRO A 14 -22.87 52.07 -3.37
CA PRO A 14 -22.66 51.10 -4.44
C PRO A 14 -23.99 50.68 -5.08
N ALA A 15 -23.97 50.67 -6.41
CA ALA A 15 -24.98 50.05 -7.25
C ALA A 15 -25.06 48.54 -6.98
N ALA A 16 -26.26 47.99 -7.18
CA ALA A 16 -26.60 46.59 -6.96
C ALA A 16 -25.72 45.64 -7.79
N PRO A 17 -25.23 44.52 -7.23
CA PRO A 17 -24.52 43.51 -8.00
C PRO A 17 -25.50 42.60 -8.76
N ASP A 18 -25.12 42.38 -10.01
CA ASP A 18 -25.72 41.52 -11.02
C ASP A 18 -25.91 40.08 -10.51
N GLN A 19 -27.14 39.58 -10.60
CA GLN A 19 -27.52 38.22 -10.24
C GLN A 19 -27.39 37.31 -11.46
N SER A 20 -26.21 36.72 -11.69
CA SER A 20 -26.12 35.49 -12.51
C SER A 20 -24.84 34.68 -12.23
N SER A 21 -24.81 33.90 -11.14
CA SER A 21 -23.83 32.80 -11.00
C SER A 21 -24.21 31.70 -9.99
N ASN A 22 -25.50 31.42 -9.79
CA ASN A 22 -25.98 30.38 -8.85
C ASN A 22 -26.74 29.25 -9.60
N ALA A 23 -26.05 28.53 -10.48
CA ALA A 23 -26.54 27.26 -10.99
C ALA A 23 -25.60 26.13 -10.54
N PRO A 24 -26.10 25.08 -9.86
CA PRO A 24 -25.30 23.90 -9.54
C PRO A 24 -24.96 23.11 -10.81
N PRO A 25 -23.76 22.52 -10.93
CA PRO A 25 -23.43 21.62 -12.04
C PRO A 25 -24.16 20.26 -11.89
N PRO A 26 -24.48 19.56 -13.00
CA PRO A 26 -25.24 18.31 -12.97
C PRO A 26 -24.40 17.10 -12.52
N THR A 27 -25.11 16.12 -11.96
CA THR A 27 -24.64 14.83 -11.39
C THR A 27 -24.23 13.81 -12.48
N TYR A 28 -23.58 12.70 -12.08
CA TYR A 28 -23.07 11.62 -12.96
C TYR A 28 -24.14 11.07 -13.94
N ASN A 29 -24.22 11.69 -15.13
CA ASN A 29 -24.99 11.48 -16.39
C ASN A 29 -26.45 10.97 -16.31
N ALA A 30 -27.40 11.41 -17.15
CA ALA A 30 -27.37 12.18 -18.39
C ALA A 30 -28.13 13.52 -18.27
N SER A 31 -27.73 14.51 -19.06
CA SER A 31 -28.44 15.77 -19.23
C SER A 31 -29.83 15.51 -19.82
N ALA A 32 -30.87 15.62 -19.00
CA ALA A 32 -32.24 15.77 -19.49
C ALA A 32 -32.43 17.23 -19.93
N ASN A 33 -31.97 17.57 -21.13
CA ASN A 33 -32.45 18.73 -21.90
C ASN A 33 -31.84 18.71 -23.31
N ASP A 34 -32.48 17.96 -24.21
CA ASP A 34 -32.56 18.34 -25.63
C ASP A 34 -33.93 17.89 -26.15
N GLN A 35 -34.84 18.86 -26.32
CA GLN A 35 -36.09 18.67 -27.06
C GLN A 35 -35.78 18.81 -28.55
N HIS A 36 -35.10 17.83 -29.12
CA HIS A 36 -35.14 17.58 -30.55
C HIS A 36 -35.32 16.08 -30.75
N VAL A 37 -36.48 15.73 -31.30
CA VAL A 37 -36.89 14.35 -31.57
C VAL A 37 -36.17 13.89 -32.83
N ASP A 38 -34.98 13.34 -32.66
CA ASP A 38 -34.41 12.38 -33.61
C ASP A 38 -34.58 10.97 -33.03
N ALA A 39 -34.97 10.03 -33.88
CA ALA A 39 -35.39 8.69 -33.50
C ALA A 39 -34.34 7.99 -32.62
N ALA A 40 -34.80 7.30 -31.57
CA ALA A 40 -33.93 6.51 -30.71
C ALA A 40 -33.18 5.45 -31.54
N PRO A 41 -31.84 5.36 -31.43
CA PRO A 41 -31.07 4.34 -32.14
C PRO A 41 -31.52 2.95 -31.68
N THR A 42 -31.51 2.03 -32.63
CA THR A 42 -31.91 0.63 -32.38
C THR A 42 -30.88 -0.06 -31.46
N PRO A 43 -31.27 -1.14 -30.73
CA PRO A 43 -30.33 -1.90 -29.90
C PRO A 43 -29.08 -2.39 -30.66
N GLU A 44 -29.23 -2.66 -31.96
CA GLU A 44 -28.14 -3.08 -32.86
C GLU A 44 -27.19 -1.92 -33.23
N GLU A 45 -27.65 -0.66 -33.22
CA GLU A 45 -26.80 0.52 -33.44
C GLU A 45 -25.99 0.89 -32.19
N VAL A 46 -26.49 0.62 -30.98
CA VAL A 46 -25.79 0.85 -29.71
C VAL A 46 -24.66 -0.16 -29.49
N ASP A 47 -24.86 -1.43 -29.87
CA ASP A 47 -23.81 -2.45 -29.85
C ASP A 47 -22.69 -2.18 -30.88
N SER A 48 -22.93 -1.33 -31.88
CA SER A 48 -21.94 -0.96 -32.91
C SER A 48 -21.07 0.25 -32.57
N ILE A 49 -21.40 1.01 -31.51
CA ILE A 49 -20.57 2.13 -31.05
C ILE A 49 -19.49 1.57 -30.14
N ASN A 50 -18.31 1.35 -30.71
CA ASN A 50 -17.12 1.03 -29.94
C ASN A 50 -16.75 2.25 -29.05
N LEU A 51 -17.32 2.30 -27.84
CA LEU A 51 -17.06 3.34 -26.85
C LEU A 51 -15.58 3.35 -26.43
N THR A 52 -14.84 2.25 -26.61
CA THR A 52 -13.40 2.18 -26.30
C THR A 52 -12.52 2.76 -27.42
N ALA A 53 -13.01 2.86 -28.65
CA ALA A 53 -12.31 3.51 -29.76
C ALA A 53 -12.02 5.00 -29.49
N ALA A 54 -12.85 5.65 -28.65
CA ALA A 54 -12.61 7.03 -28.21
C ALA A 54 -11.31 7.17 -27.38
N PHE A 55 -10.77 6.07 -26.83
CA PHE A 55 -9.53 6.04 -26.05
C PHE A 55 -8.31 5.62 -26.89
N GLU A 56 -8.45 5.37 -28.18
CA GLU A 56 -7.30 5.10 -29.07
C GLU A 56 -6.45 6.36 -29.32
N LYS A 57 -7.02 7.56 -29.15
CA LYS A 57 -6.37 8.85 -29.41
C LYS A 57 -6.34 9.75 -28.18
N LEU A 58 -5.80 9.24 -27.08
CA LEU A 58 -5.53 10.03 -25.88
C LEU A 58 -4.33 10.97 -26.13
N SER A 59 -4.41 12.21 -25.62
CA SER A 59 -3.30 13.17 -25.66
C SER A 59 -2.43 12.97 -24.41
N LEU A 60 -1.42 12.11 -24.50
CA LEU A 60 -0.60 11.74 -23.35
C LEU A 60 0.73 12.52 -23.34
N PRO A 61 1.24 12.86 -22.16
CA PRO A 61 2.51 13.57 -22.02
C PRO A 61 3.70 12.62 -22.21
N ASN A 62 4.73 13.10 -22.91
CA ASN A 62 5.99 12.39 -23.11
C ASN A 62 7.00 12.57 -21.95
N GLY A 63 6.55 13.13 -20.83
CA GLY A 63 7.41 13.45 -19.69
C GLY A 63 6.62 13.80 -18.44
N PRO A 64 7.30 14.25 -17.38
CA PRO A 64 6.68 14.39 -16.06
C PRO A 64 5.57 15.44 -16.05
N SER A 65 4.40 15.06 -15.55
CA SER A 65 3.22 15.93 -15.57
C SER A 65 2.30 15.69 -14.39
N LYS A 66 1.43 16.66 -14.13
CA LYS A 66 0.24 16.43 -13.31
C LYS A 66 -0.72 15.48 -14.04
N PRO A 67 -1.58 14.76 -13.31
CA PRO A 67 -2.60 13.93 -13.93
C PRO A 67 -3.61 14.81 -14.69
N THR A 68 -3.99 14.32 -15.86
CA THR A 68 -5.04 14.84 -16.74
C THR A 68 -6.12 13.78 -16.93
N ALA A 69 -7.25 14.17 -17.53
CA ALA A 69 -8.32 13.21 -17.82
C ALA A 69 -7.81 12.05 -18.69
N ASP A 70 -7.04 12.36 -19.74
CA ASP A 70 -6.48 11.39 -20.67
C ASP A 70 -5.52 10.43 -19.98
N THR A 71 -4.63 10.93 -19.10
CA THR A 71 -3.73 10.04 -18.35
C THR A 71 -4.48 9.14 -17.36
N CYS A 72 -5.59 9.60 -16.78
CA CYS A 72 -6.42 8.76 -15.91
C CYS A 72 -7.17 7.68 -16.71
N LEU A 73 -7.59 7.98 -17.95
CA LEU A 73 -8.19 7.00 -18.86
C LEU A 73 -7.16 5.96 -19.32
N ALA A 74 -5.95 6.38 -19.68
CA ALA A 74 -4.84 5.47 -20.01
C ALA A 74 -4.49 4.57 -18.80
N HIS A 75 -4.55 5.12 -17.59
CA HIS A 75 -4.34 4.34 -16.38
C HIS A 75 -5.46 3.31 -16.15
N LEU A 76 -6.74 3.67 -16.34
CA LEU A 76 -7.83 2.70 -16.29
C LEU A 76 -7.64 1.58 -17.33
N LYS A 77 -7.23 1.92 -18.55
CA LYS A 77 -6.94 0.95 -19.61
C LYS A 77 -5.86 -0.06 -19.19
N LEU A 78 -4.79 0.40 -18.53
CA LEU A 78 -3.77 -0.49 -17.94
C LEU A 78 -4.32 -1.37 -16.82
N LEU A 79 -5.18 -0.83 -15.93
CA LEU A 79 -5.78 -1.62 -14.85
C LEU A 79 -6.72 -2.70 -15.39
N PHE A 80 -7.41 -2.45 -16.50
CA PHE A 80 -8.22 -3.46 -17.21
C PHE A 80 -7.34 -4.57 -17.74
N ALA A 81 -6.25 -4.25 -18.44
CA ALA A 81 -5.29 -5.25 -18.93
C ALA A 81 -4.71 -6.11 -17.78
N ILE A 82 -4.37 -5.49 -16.65
CA ILE A 82 -3.87 -6.20 -15.45
C ILE A 82 -4.95 -7.13 -14.87
N GLN A 83 -6.22 -6.69 -14.82
CA GLN A 83 -7.32 -7.52 -14.34
C GLN A 83 -7.60 -8.70 -15.29
N SER A 84 -7.59 -8.48 -16.60
CA SER A 84 -7.70 -9.55 -17.60
C SER A 84 -6.56 -10.57 -17.44
N LEU A 85 -5.31 -10.11 -17.28
CA LEU A 85 -4.17 -10.98 -17.00
C LEU A 85 -4.37 -11.84 -15.75
N LYS A 86 -4.89 -11.24 -14.66
CA LYS A 86 -5.20 -11.97 -13.44
C LYS A 86 -6.23 -13.07 -13.73
N GLU A 87 -7.31 -12.74 -14.44
CA GLU A 87 -8.37 -13.69 -14.81
C GLU A 87 -7.83 -14.82 -15.70
N ASP A 88 -7.06 -14.51 -16.75
CA ASP A 88 -6.45 -15.50 -17.63
C ASP A 88 -5.60 -16.50 -16.84
N VAL A 89 -4.74 -16.01 -15.94
CA VAL A 89 -3.91 -16.86 -15.08
C VAL A 89 -4.75 -17.71 -14.14
N GLY A 90 -5.77 -17.12 -13.51
CA GLY A 90 -6.66 -17.82 -12.60
C GLY A 90 -7.40 -18.95 -13.32
N TYR A 91 -8.03 -18.64 -14.46
CA TYR A 91 -8.89 -19.55 -15.21
C TYR A 91 -8.15 -20.51 -16.15
N THR A 92 -6.84 -20.37 -16.36
CA THR A 92 -6.04 -21.36 -17.11
C THR A 92 -5.93 -22.66 -16.32
N ASP A 93 -6.73 -23.65 -16.71
CA ASP A 93 -6.73 -24.97 -16.08
C ASP A 93 -5.37 -25.67 -16.25
N GLY A 94 -4.94 -26.37 -15.20
CA GLY A 94 -3.68 -27.12 -15.16
C GLY A 94 -2.40 -26.30 -15.08
N LEU A 95 -2.47 -24.96 -15.04
CA LEU A 95 -1.27 -24.12 -14.98
C LEU A 95 -0.39 -24.50 -13.77
N TRP A 96 0.84 -24.94 -14.06
CA TRP A 96 1.81 -25.47 -13.09
C TRP A 96 1.34 -26.66 -12.26
N GLY A 97 0.49 -27.51 -12.83
CA GLY A 97 -0.03 -28.71 -12.18
C GLY A 97 -1.09 -28.41 -11.12
N LEU A 98 -1.66 -27.21 -11.12
CA LEU A 98 -2.83 -26.86 -10.33
C LEU A 98 -4.04 -27.01 -11.23
N TRP A 99 -4.84 -28.06 -11.05
CA TRP A 99 -5.99 -28.40 -11.92
C TRP A 99 -7.32 -28.07 -11.24
N ASP A 100 -8.32 -27.63 -12.01
CA ASP A 100 -9.70 -27.42 -11.52
C ASP A 100 -10.34 -28.76 -11.08
N SER A 101 -9.82 -29.90 -11.56
CA SER A 101 -10.22 -31.24 -11.13
C SER A 101 -9.97 -31.50 -9.63
N LEU A 102 -9.07 -30.73 -8.98
CA LEU A 102 -8.83 -30.81 -7.54
C LEU A 102 -10.06 -30.48 -6.70
N ALA A 103 -11.04 -29.79 -7.28
CA ALA A 103 -12.32 -29.49 -6.62
C ALA A 103 -13.31 -30.67 -6.63
N GLY A 104 -12.95 -31.78 -7.29
CA GLY A 104 -13.73 -33.02 -7.35
C GLY A 104 -14.99 -32.97 -8.23
N PRO A 105 -15.48 -34.14 -8.67
CA PRO A 105 -16.79 -34.25 -9.34
C PRO A 105 -17.93 -34.13 -8.32
N LEU A 106 -18.93 -33.30 -8.64
CA LEU A 106 -20.13 -33.12 -7.81
C LEU A 106 -20.91 -34.44 -7.63
N ASP A 107 -20.89 -35.28 -8.67
CA ASP A 107 -21.72 -36.47 -8.77
C ASP A 107 -21.26 -37.62 -7.85
N GLN A 108 -19.94 -37.80 -7.65
CA GLN A 108 -19.41 -38.84 -6.73
C GLN A 108 -19.64 -38.49 -5.25
N ALA A 109 -19.64 -37.20 -4.92
CA ALA A 109 -19.93 -36.73 -3.56
C ALA A 109 -21.43 -36.86 -3.21
N LEU A 110 -22.31 -36.70 -4.22
CA LEU A 110 -23.76 -36.91 -4.05
C LEU A 110 -24.11 -38.41 -3.95
N SER A 111 -23.49 -39.27 -4.76
CA SER A 111 -23.75 -40.72 -4.73
C SER A 111 -23.33 -41.36 -3.39
N SER A 112 -22.21 -40.95 -2.82
CA SER A 112 -21.74 -41.44 -1.50
C SER A 112 -22.58 -40.93 -0.30
N HIS A 113 -23.38 -39.87 -0.49
CA HIS A 113 -24.28 -39.34 0.52
C HIS A 113 -25.66 -40.00 0.49
N ASP A 114 -26.12 -40.46 -0.67
CA ASP A 114 -27.36 -41.25 -0.76
C ASP A 114 -27.19 -42.63 -0.09
N ASP A 115 -25.98 -43.21 -0.09
CA ASP A 115 -25.67 -44.45 0.66
C ASP A 115 -25.64 -44.25 2.20
N LYS A 116 -25.47 -43.02 2.69
CA LYS A 116 -25.43 -42.68 4.14
C LYS A 116 -26.76 -42.20 4.70
N LYS A 117 -27.78 -41.97 3.86
CA LYS A 117 -29.09 -41.45 4.26
C LYS A 117 -29.97 -42.43 5.03
N GLU A 118 -29.56 -43.70 5.18
CA GLU A 118 -30.33 -44.64 6.01
C GLU A 118 -30.22 -44.38 7.53
N LYS A 119 -29.39 -43.43 8.01
CA LYS A 119 -29.14 -43.32 9.46
C LYS A 119 -29.33 -41.96 10.15
N ASP A 120 -29.57 -40.85 9.46
CA ASP A 120 -29.81 -39.58 10.18
C ASP A 120 -30.69 -38.59 9.39
N GLY A 121 -31.91 -38.35 9.88
CA GLY A 121 -32.97 -37.58 9.20
C GLY A 121 -32.87 -36.06 9.31
N SER A 122 -31.66 -35.48 9.24
CA SER A 122 -31.41 -34.09 9.66
C SER A 122 -31.15 -33.06 8.53
N SER A 123 -30.83 -33.47 7.29
CA SER A 123 -30.63 -32.50 6.18
C SER A 123 -31.32 -32.90 4.88
N THR A 124 -32.00 -31.94 4.22
CA THR A 124 -32.64 -32.18 2.92
C THR A 124 -31.58 -32.40 1.82
N TYR A 125 -31.91 -33.14 0.76
CA TYR A 125 -31.02 -33.38 -0.38
C TYR A 125 -30.51 -32.07 -1.01
N GLU A 126 -31.36 -31.04 -1.07
CA GLU A 126 -31.00 -29.72 -1.61
C GLU A 126 -30.02 -28.96 -0.71
N ASP A 127 -30.13 -29.10 0.62
CA ASP A 127 -29.16 -28.50 1.54
C ASP A 127 -27.77 -29.12 1.38
N VAL A 128 -27.73 -30.44 1.18
CA VAL A 128 -26.48 -31.19 0.93
C VAL A 128 -25.88 -30.79 -0.41
N LYS A 129 -26.68 -30.76 -1.48
CA LYS A 129 -26.24 -30.35 -2.82
C LYS A 129 -25.69 -28.93 -2.84
N LYS A 130 -26.38 -27.98 -2.20
CA LYS A 130 -25.91 -26.59 -2.08
C LYS A 130 -24.60 -26.48 -1.29
N LYS A 131 -24.46 -27.25 -0.19
CA LYS A 131 -23.20 -27.30 0.59
C LYS A 131 -22.04 -27.85 -0.23
N LEU A 132 -22.26 -28.93 -0.98
CA LEU A 132 -21.25 -29.53 -1.85
C LEU A 132 -20.85 -28.58 -2.99
N GLN A 133 -21.82 -27.92 -3.62
CA GLN A 133 -21.55 -26.91 -4.65
C GLN A 133 -20.75 -25.73 -4.10
N ASN A 134 -21.10 -25.23 -2.92
CA ASN A 134 -20.34 -24.16 -2.26
C ASN A 134 -18.92 -24.61 -1.93
N LYS A 135 -18.73 -25.83 -1.40
CA LYS A 135 -17.39 -26.38 -1.14
C LYS A 135 -16.56 -26.47 -2.41
N LYS A 136 -17.15 -26.94 -3.51
CA LYS A 136 -16.50 -26.99 -4.83
C LYS A 136 -16.05 -25.60 -5.30
N LEU A 137 -16.94 -24.61 -5.25
CA LEU A 137 -16.62 -23.22 -5.63
C LEU A 137 -15.51 -22.64 -4.74
N GLN A 138 -15.51 -22.97 -3.45
CA GLN A 138 -14.46 -22.55 -2.53
C GLN A 138 -13.09 -23.13 -2.91
N ILE A 139 -13.02 -24.43 -3.23
CA ILE A 139 -11.78 -25.09 -3.64
C ILE A 139 -11.30 -24.49 -4.97
N LEU A 140 -12.18 -24.29 -5.95
CA LEU A 140 -11.83 -23.63 -7.21
C LEU A 140 -11.26 -22.23 -6.96
N SER A 141 -11.91 -21.44 -6.09
CA SER A 141 -11.40 -20.12 -5.71
C SER A 141 -10.00 -20.18 -5.10
N GLN A 142 -9.71 -21.17 -4.23
CA GLN A 142 -8.39 -21.38 -3.66
C GLN A 142 -7.33 -21.81 -4.69
N VAL A 143 -7.68 -22.70 -5.63
CA VAL A 143 -6.78 -23.15 -6.71
C VAL A 143 -6.41 -21.99 -7.62
N ARG A 144 -7.39 -21.19 -8.04
CA ARG A 144 -7.19 -20.00 -8.90
C ARG A 144 -6.35 -18.94 -8.19
N GLU A 145 -6.64 -18.70 -6.92
CA GLU A 145 -5.82 -17.81 -6.08
C GLU A 145 -4.38 -18.32 -5.94
N LYS A 146 -4.17 -19.64 -5.85
CA LYS A 146 -2.83 -20.24 -5.79
C LYS A 146 -2.07 -20.05 -7.09
N ARG A 147 -2.72 -20.25 -8.25
CA ARG A 147 -2.12 -19.95 -9.57
C ARG A 147 -1.70 -18.48 -9.62
N TRP A 148 -2.59 -17.56 -9.24
CA TRP A 148 -2.27 -16.13 -9.19
C TRP A 148 -1.09 -15.81 -8.26
N ALA A 149 -1.06 -16.41 -7.06
CA ALA A 149 0.03 -16.20 -6.11
C ALA A 149 1.40 -16.65 -6.64
N ILE A 150 1.48 -17.79 -7.33
CA ILE A 150 2.72 -18.28 -7.95
C ILE A 150 3.11 -17.38 -9.13
N PHE A 151 2.13 -16.95 -9.93
CA PHE A 151 2.36 -16.04 -11.05
C PHE A 151 2.99 -14.72 -10.61
N VAL A 152 2.44 -14.11 -9.56
CA VAL A 152 2.98 -12.87 -8.96
C VAL A 152 4.40 -13.10 -8.43
N ALA A 153 4.68 -14.23 -7.80
CA ALA A 153 6.02 -14.58 -7.33
C ALA A 153 7.05 -14.60 -8.48
N ARG A 154 6.69 -15.23 -9.59
CA ARG A 154 7.49 -15.29 -10.82
C ARG A 154 7.65 -13.90 -11.44
N ALA A 155 6.58 -13.11 -11.48
CA ALA A 155 6.58 -11.75 -12.03
C ALA A 155 7.53 -10.82 -11.26
N VAL A 156 7.57 -10.91 -9.93
CA VAL A 156 8.49 -10.10 -9.11
C VAL A 156 9.96 -10.49 -9.34
N GLU A 157 10.26 -11.76 -9.56
CA GLU A 157 11.61 -12.22 -9.90
C GLU A 157 12.01 -11.81 -11.32
N ARG A 158 11.08 -11.84 -12.28
CA ARG A 158 11.26 -11.28 -13.63
C ARG A 158 11.50 -9.77 -13.59
N TYR A 159 10.77 -9.05 -12.73
CA TYR A 159 10.98 -7.61 -12.48
C TYR A 159 12.34 -7.32 -11.86
N ASP A 160 12.81 -8.12 -10.90
CA ASP A 160 14.16 -7.98 -10.33
C ASP A 160 15.26 -8.17 -11.40
N ALA A 161 15.14 -9.20 -12.25
CA ALA A 161 16.06 -9.42 -13.36
C ALA A 161 16.08 -8.23 -14.34
N TRP A 162 14.91 -7.69 -14.69
CA TRP A 162 14.79 -6.52 -15.54
C TRP A 162 15.35 -5.26 -14.88
N TRP A 163 15.04 -5.02 -13.61
CA TRP A 163 15.56 -3.90 -12.82
C TRP A 163 17.10 -3.91 -12.77
N LYS A 164 17.71 -5.07 -12.54
CA LYS A 164 19.17 -5.25 -12.52
C LYS A 164 19.83 -5.08 -13.88
N SER A 165 19.08 -5.17 -14.97
CA SER A 165 19.61 -4.92 -16.33
C SER A 165 19.89 -3.44 -16.59
N PHE A 166 19.36 -2.53 -15.77
CA PHE A 166 19.66 -1.11 -15.85
C PHE A 166 20.97 -0.77 -15.11
N GLY A 167 21.80 0.06 -15.74
CA GLY A 167 23.03 0.57 -15.14
C GLY A 167 22.84 1.94 -14.49
N GLY A 168 23.51 2.19 -13.37
CA GLY A 168 23.50 3.46 -12.67
C GLY A 168 24.66 3.60 -11.68
N ARG A 169 25.08 4.85 -11.41
CA ARG A 169 26.02 5.13 -10.32
C ARG A 169 25.29 4.94 -8.99
N GLN A 170 25.64 3.89 -8.26
CA GLN A 170 25.07 3.60 -6.94
C GLN A 170 25.47 4.67 -5.91
N LEU A 171 24.53 5.02 -5.02
CA LEU A 171 24.76 5.97 -3.94
C LEU A 171 25.81 5.47 -2.93
N THR A 172 26.67 6.39 -2.47
CA THR A 172 27.63 6.20 -1.37
C THR A 172 27.28 7.11 -0.18
N GLU A 173 27.78 6.80 1.01
CA GLU A 173 27.63 7.70 2.16
C GLU A 173 28.33 9.06 1.99
N GLN A 174 29.30 9.16 1.08
CA GLN A 174 29.96 10.43 0.78
C GLN A 174 29.03 11.36 -0.01
N ASP A 175 28.26 10.82 -0.96
CA ASP A 175 27.29 11.60 -1.75
C ASP A 175 26.21 12.26 -0.86
N MET A 176 25.96 11.68 0.33
CA MET A 176 25.00 12.20 1.30
C MET A 176 25.52 13.37 2.14
N GLN A 177 26.82 13.67 2.11
CA GLN A 177 27.45 14.62 3.02
C GLN A 177 27.48 16.05 2.46
N THR A 178 27.42 17.05 3.34
CA THR A 178 27.74 18.44 2.95
C THR A 178 29.19 18.51 2.46
N PRO A 179 29.48 19.21 1.36
CA PRO A 179 30.85 19.47 0.93
C PRO A 179 31.68 20.07 2.07
N SER A 180 32.94 19.65 2.16
CA SER A 180 33.90 20.33 3.06
C SER A 180 34.12 21.75 2.52
N VAL A 181 34.47 22.71 3.39
CA VAL A 181 34.47 24.19 3.15
C VAL A 181 35.45 24.68 2.04
N THR A 182 35.93 23.81 1.15
CA THR A 182 36.80 24.15 0.02
C THR A 182 36.01 24.68 -1.18
N PRO A 183 36.60 25.53 -2.04
CA PRO A 183 35.92 26.06 -3.22
C PRO A 183 35.49 24.90 -4.14
N TYR A 184 34.22 24.91 -4.55
CA TYR A 184 33.53 23.96 -5.44
C TYR A 184 34.48 23.19 -6.35
N GLN A 185 34.75 21.93 -5.99
CA GLN A 185 35.38 20.97 -6.89
C GLN A 185 34.29 20.28 -7.71
N ASN A 186 34.62 19.82 -8.93
CA ASN A 186 33.65 19.16 -9.82
C ASN A 186 32.98 17.91 -9.21
N ASN A 187 33.61 17.28 -8.21
CA ASN A 187 33.06 16.12 -7.48
C ASN A 187 31.85 16.48 -6.59
N ASP A 188 31.74 17.72 -6.12
CA ASP A 188 30.66 18.16 -5.23
C ASP A 188 29.33 18.27 -5.99
N GLN A 189 29.37 18.72 -7.25
CA GLN A 189 28.19 18.85 -8.09
C GLN A 189 27.62 17.48 -8.50
N GLU A 190 28.48 16.51 -8.82
CA GLU A 190 28.06 15.14 -9.10
C GLU A 190 27.44 14.48 -7.85
N SER A 191 28.02 14.72 -6.67
CA SER A 191 27.49 14.22 -5.39
C SER A 191 26.12 14.81 -5.06
N LEU A 192 25.94 16.12 -5.26
CA LEU A 192 24.64 16.78 -5.12
C LEU A 192 23.61 16.22 -6.11
N ALA A 193 24.00 15.97 -7.37
CA ALA A 193 23.14 15.36 -8.38
C ALA A 193 22.74 13.92 -8.03
N ALA A 194 23.67 13.14 -7.47
CA ALA A 194 23.44 11.75 -7.08
C ALA A 194 22.47 11.59 -5.89
N TYR A 195 22.23 12.65 -5.11
CA TYR A 195 21.42 12.55 -3.89
C TYR A 195 20.40 13.67 -3.71
N ILE A 196 20.81 14.93 -3.57
CA ILE A 196 19.89 16.04 -3.26
C ILE A 196 19.06 16.45 -4.47
N ALA A 197 19.70 16.60 -5.63
CA ALA A 197 19.01 16.95 -6.86
C ALA A 197 18.44 15.71 -7.57
N PHE A 198 18.72 14.49 -7.10
CA PHE A 198 18.22 13.24 -7.70
C PHE A 198 16.72 13.28 -8.00
N PRO A 199 15.82 13.71 -7.08
CA PRO A 199 14.38 13.65 -7.34
C PRO A 199 13.89 14.63 -8.42
N THR A 200 14.71 15.64 -8.77
CA THR A 200 14.33 16.79 -9.60
C THR A 200 15.29 17.03 -10.78
N ASN A 201 16.30 16.17 -10.98
CA ASN A 201 17.28 16.33 -12.04
C ASN A 201 16.70 15.91 -13.40
N THR A 202 16.14 16.88 -14.13
CA THR A 202 15.47 16.63 -15.42
C THR A 202 16.43 16.42 -16.60
N GLU A 203 17.75 16.49 -16.40
CA GLU A 203 18.74 16.36 -17.47
C GLU A 203 18.86 14.93 -18.02
N ALA A 204 18.48 13.92 -17.23
CA ALA A 204 18.50 12.53 -17.63
C ALA A 204 17.06 12.00 -17.74
N THR A 205 16.53 11.93 -18.97
CA THR A 205 15.23 11.30 -19.27
C THR A 205 15.41 10.09 -20.17
N ILE A 206 14.49 9.14 -20.11
CA ILE A 206 14.44 7.96 -20.98
C ILE A 206 13.39 8.23 -22.06
N MET A 207 13.81 8.16 -23.32
CA MET A 207 12.86 8.10 -24.43
C MET A 207 12.38 6.66 -24.60
N TRP A 208 11.20 6.36 -24.06
CA TRP A 208 10.62 5.03 -24.17
C TRP A 208 10.11 4.76 -25.58
N THR A 209 10.34 3.55 -26.05
CA THR A 209 9.72 3.00 -27.25
C THR A 209 9.01 1.71 -26.88
N GLU A 210 8.08 1.26 -27.73
CA GLU A 210 7.34 0.02 -27.53
C GLU A 210 8.28 -1.19 -27.30
N LYS A 211 9.38 -1.30 -28.04
CA LYS A 211 10.39 -2.37 -27.89
C LYS A 211 11.10 -2.41 -26.53
N MET A 212 11.07 -1.30 -25.78
CA MET A 212 11.68 -1.22 -24.46
C MET A 212 10.72 -1.64 -23.34
N LEU A 213 9.43 -1.76 -23.64
CA LEU A 213 8.43 -2.12 -22.64
C LEU A 213 8.61 -3.59 -22.22
N PRO A 214 8.50 -3.88 -20.92
CA PRO A 214 8.56 -5.26 -20.44
C PRO A 214 7.22 -5.99 -20.70
N PRO A 215 7.15 -7.32 -20.52
CA PRO A 215 5.91 -8.06 -20.43
C PRO A 215 4.91 -7.48 -19.41
N LEU A 216 3.61 -7.72 -19.60
CA LEU A 216 2.55 -7.13 -18.77
C LEU A 216 2.68 -7.50 -17.28
N ASP A 217 3.16 -8.70 -16.96
CA ASP A 217 3.36 -9.14 -15.58
C ASP A 217 4.44 -8.31 -14.87
N VAL A 218 5.50 -7.95 -15.59
CA VAL A 218 6.60 -7.09 -15.09
C VAL A 218 6.18 -5.63 -15.06
N LEU A 219 5.39 -5.17 -16.04
CA LEU A 219 4.79 -3.83 -16.04
C LEU A 219 3.85 -3.63 -14.85
N MET A 220 3.07 -4.65 -14.47
CA MET A 220 2.22 -4.65 -13.28
C MET A 220 3.03 -4.50 -11.98
N VAL A 221 4.14 -5.23 -11.86
CA VAL A 221 5.04 -5.10 -10.68
C VAL A 221 5.68 -3.72 -10.64
N TRP A 222 6.13 -3.19 -11.80
CA TRP A 222 6.69 -1.85 -11.91
C TRP A 222 5.67 -0.78 -11.50
N HIS A 223 4.45 -0.84 -12.03
CA HIS A 223 3.33 0.01 -11.65
C HIS A 223 3.12 0.00 -10.13
N THR A 224 2.99 -1.18 -9.52
CA THR A 224 2.81 -1.35 -8.07
C THR A 224 3.96 -0.72 -7.27
N HIS A 225 5.20 -0.89 -7.73
CA HIS A 225 6.37 -0.33 -7.07
C HIS A 225 6.34 1.21 -7.07
N MET A 226 5.96 1.84 -8.18
CA MET A 226 5.81 3.29 -8.29
C MET A 226 4.71 3.87 -7.41
N LEU A 227 3.64 3.10 -7.15
CA LEU A 227 2.57 3.46 -6.21
C LEU A 227 2.99 3.42 -4.73
N ASN A 228 4.28 3.21 -4.46
CA ASN A 228 4.91 3.31 -3.15
C ASN A 228 6.03 4.38 -3.20
N PRO A 229 5.66 5.67 -3.32
CA PRO A 229 6.53 6.73 -3.81
C PRO A 229 7.85 6.88 -3.06
N ARG A 230 7.85 6.75 -1.71
CA ARG A 230 9.09 6.84 -0.93
C ARG A 230 9.96 5.58 -1.03
N ALA A 231 9.36 4.41 -1.13
CA ALA A 231 10.10 3.16 -1.35
C ALA A 231 10.77 3.17 -2.73
N PHE A 232 10.00 3.55 -3.76
CA PHE A 232 10.50 3.69 -5.12
C PHE A 232 11.63 4.73 -5.23
N LEU A 233 11.51 5.88 -4.54
CA LEU A 233 12.57 6.88 -4.50
C LEU A 233 13.84 6.33 -3.85
N GLU A 234 13.72 5.63 -2.72
CA GLU A 234 14.86 5.04 -2.02
C GLU A 234 15.59 4.00 -2.89
N ASP A 235 14.84 3.12 -3.55
CA ASP A 235 15.39 2.06 -4.39
C ASP A 235 16.04 2.62 -5.67
N THR A 236 15.41 3.61 -6.32
CA THR A 236 15.99 4.28 -7.50
C THR A 236 17.27 5.06 -7.14
N ILE A 237 17.33 5.74 -6.00
CA ILE A 237 18.55 6.40 -5.52
C ILE A 237 19.66 5.36 -5.28
N LEU A 238 19.36 4.27 -4.57
CA LEU A 238 20.34 3.23 -4.27
C LEU A 238 20.89 2.54 -5.53
N ALA A 239 20.03 2.35 -6.53
CA ALA A 239 20.39 1.75 -7.81
C ALA A 239 21.01 2.74 -8.81
N GLY A 240 20.94 4.05 -8.55
CA GLY A 240 21.41 5.09 -9.47
C GLY A 240 20.50 5.27 -10.69
N LEU A 241 19.22 4.94 -10.57
CA LEU A 241 18.24 4.96 -11.68
C LEU A 241 17.50 6.29 -11.77
N GLY A 242 18.26 7.39 -11.82
CA GLY A 242 17.72 8.75 -11.89
C GLY A 242 16.82 8.98 -13.10
N ALA A 243 17.23 8.53 -14.30
CA ALA A 243 16.42 8.71 -15.50
C ALA A 243 15.09 7.93 -15.45
N PHE A 244 15.11 6.76 -14.82
CA PHE A 244 13.93 5.93 -14.59
C PHE A 244 12.96 6.61 -13.63
N TRP A 245 13.48 7.17 -12.52
CA TRP A 245 12.72 8.00 -11.59
C TRP A 245 12.17 9.25 -12.28
N ILE A 246 12.97 9.97 -13.05
CA ILE A 246 12.54 11.26 -13.60
C ILE A 246 11.43 11.06 -14.61
N THR A 247 11.58 10.10 -15.52
CA THR A 247 10.66 9.86 -16.64
C THR A 247 9.29 9.36 -16.18
N GLY A 248 9.24 8.44 -15.22
CA GLY A 248 8.00 7.82 -14.77
C GLY A 248 7.42 6.82 -15.77
N MET A 249 6.11 6.56 -15.65
CA MET A 249 5.38 5.61 -16.48
C MET A 249 5.25 6.17 -17.91
N PRO A 250 5.73 5.46 -18.94
CA PRO A 250 5.67 5.94 -20.33
C PRO A 250 4.28 5.75 -20.93
N TRP A 251 3.35 6.63 -20.56
CA TRP A 251 1.94 6.50 -20.93
C TRP A 251 1.69 6.38 -22.43
N ASP A 252 2.40 7.13 -23.27
CA ASP A 252 2.26 7.03 -24.73
C ASP A 252 2.58 5.61 -25.24
N ALA A 253 3.70 5.04 -24.80
CA ALA A 253 4.11 3.69 -25.19
C ALA A 253 3.18 2.62 -24.60
N VAL A 254 2.84 2.73 -23.31
CA VAL A 254 1.95 1.77 -22.62
C VAL A 254 0.55 1.78 -23.22
N ASN A 255 -0.03 2.96 -23.46
CA ASN A 255 -1.36 3.08 -24.06
C ASN A 255 -1.39 2.55 -25.50
N GLY A 256 -0.33 2.78 -26.27
CA GLY A 256 -0.18 2.25 -27.63
C GLY A 256 0.03 0.75 -27.70
N ALA A 257 0.57 0.13 -26.64
CA ALA A 257 0.72 -1.32 -26.53
C ALA A 257 -0.55 -2.04 -26.09
N ILE A 258 -1.58 -1.34 -25.60
CA ILE A 258 -2.85 -1.94 -25.20
C ILE A 258 -3.90 -1.64 -26.28
N ASP A 259 -4.59 -2.64 -26.80
CA ASP A 259 -5.64 -2.44 -27.82
C ASP A 259 -7.01 -2.06 -27.19
N SER A 260 -8.05 -1.98 -28.01
CA SER A 260 -9.42 -1.66 -27.58
C SER A 260 -10.08 -2.74 -26.74
N ASP A 261 -9.58 -3.97 -26.83
CA ASP A 261 -10.03 -5.16 -26.10
C ASP A 261 -9.16 -5.40 -24.85
N PHE A 262 -8.29 -4.44 -24.52
CA PHE A 262 -7.36 -4.45 -23.39
C PHE A 262 -6.26 -5.52 -23.47
N ASN A 263 -6.01 -6.09 -24.65
CA ASN A 263 -4.88 -6.99 -24.83
C ASN A 263 -3.58 -6.19 -24.92
N TYR A 264 -2.56 -6.68 -24.23
CA TYR A 264 -1.22 -6.10 -24.26
C TYR A 264 -0.38 -6.73 -25.36
N ASN A 265 -0.08 -5.96 -26.40
CA ASN A 265 0.58 -6.40 -27.61
C ASN A 265 1.92 -5.68 -27.82
N ILE A 266 2.99 -6.47 -27.88
CA ILE A 266 4.36 -6.03 -28.19
C ILE A 266 4.83 -6.82 -29.41
N SER A 267 5.54 -6.14 -30.30
CA SER A 267 6.19 -6.66 -31.50
C SER A 267 7.18 -7.77 -31.17
N ASP A 268 7.40 -8.71 -32.10
CA ASP A 268 8.33 -9.82 -31.91
C ASP A 268 9.76 -9.34 -31.67
N ASP A 269 10.15 -8.20 -32.25
CA ASP A 269 11.42 -7.52 -31.95
C ASP A 269 11.51 -7.10 -30.47
N GLY A 270 10.46 -6.50 -29.93
CA GLY A 270 10.39 -6.11 -28.50
C GLY A 270 10.47 -7.33 -27.58
N LYS A 271 9.75 -8.41 -27.93
CA LYS A 271 9.82 -9.69 -27.22
C LYS A 271 11.23 -10.28 -27.26
N ALA A 272 11.90 -10.25 -28.41
CA ALA A 272 13.27 -10.71 -28.55
C ALA A 272 14.28 -9.87 -27.74
N GLN A 273 14.08 -8.54 -27.67
CA GLN A 273 14.91 -7.66 -26.85
C GLN A 273 14.77 -7.95 -25.35
N TRP A 274 13.55 -8.24 -24.89
CA TRP A 274 13.32 -8.71 -23.51
C TRP A 274 14.14 -9.96 -23.22
N VAL A 275 14.00 -11.00 -24.05
CA VAL A 275 14.70 -12.28 -23.86
C VAL A 275 16.21 -12.08 -23.86
N ALA A 276 16.74 -11.29 -24.80
CA ALA A 276 18.16 -11.00 -24.89
C ALA A 276 18.70 -10.23 -23.66
N ARG A 277 17.89 -9.36 -23.06
CA ARG A 277 18.26 -8.52 -21.91
C ARG A 277 18.20 -9.28 -20.58
N THR A 278 17.17 -10.10 -20.38
CA THR A 278 16.90 -10.74 -19.07
C THR A 278 17.29 -12.21 -19.03
N GLY A 279 17.39 -12.87 -20.18
CA GLY A 279 17.56 -14.33 -20.28
C GLY A 279 16.29 -15.12 -19.93
N LEU A 280 15.14 -14.44 -19.77
CA LEU A 280 13.85 -15.03 -19.40
C LEU A 280 12.91 -15.05 -20.59
N SER A 281 11.96 -16.00 -20.59
CA SER A 281 10.94 -16.11 -21.63
C SER A 281 10.04 -14.87 -21.64
N TRP A 282 9.45 -14.54 -22.80
CA TRP A 282 8.49 -13.43 -22.88
C TRP A 282 7.25 -13.73 -22.04
N GLU A 283 6.68 -14.93 -22.17
CA GLU A 283 5.55 -15.37 -21.34
C GLU A 283 6.05 -15.86 -19.98
N ASN A 284 5.37 -15.44 -18.91
CA ASN A 284 5.70 -15.86 -17.55
C ASN A 284 5.61 -17.37 -17.41
N ALA A 285 4.58 -18.00 -17.98
CA ALA A 285 4.32 -19.44 -17.89
C ALA A 285 5.45 -20.29 -18.49
N ASP A 286 6.16 -19.75 -19.49
CA ASP A 286 7.23 -20.42 -20.24
C ASP A 286 8.59 -20.38 -19.53
N ASP A 287 8.74 -19.61 -18.44
CA ASP A 287 9.95 -19.66 -17.63
C ASP A 287 10.13 -21.03 -16.95
N PRO A 288 11.36 -21.43 -16.59
CA PRO A 288 11.62 -22.71 -15.94
C PRO A 288 10.77 -22.95 -14.68
N LEU A 289 10.26 -24.19 -14.52
CA LEU A 289 9.45 -24.62 -13.37
C LEU A 289 10.22 -24.70 -12.04
N ALA A 290 11.52 -24.45 -12.05
CA ALA A 290 12.36 -24.36 -10.88
C ALA A 290 13.29 -23.16 -10.97
N LYS A 291 13.44 -22.45 -9.86
CA LYS A 291 14.39 -21.35 -9.71
C LYS A 291 15.78 -21.89 -9.44
N GLU A 292 16.76 -21.38 -10.18
CA GLU A 292 18.17 -21.58 -9.88
C GLU A 292 18.57 -20.74 -8.65
N PHE A 293 19.22 -21.39 -7.69
CA PHE A 293 19.62 -20.75 -6.44
C PHE A 293 21.00 -21.27 -6.02
N GLN A 294 21.89 -20.36 -5.64
CA GLN A 294 23.21 -20.72 -5.14
C GLN A 294 23.20 -20.70 -3.61
N CYS A 295 23.58 -21.82 -2.98
CA CYS A 295 23.66 -21.90 -1.53
C CYS A 295 24.70 -20.91 -0.98
N PHE A 296 24.26 -19.94 -0.17
CA PHE A 296 25.13 -18.92 0.42
C PHE A 296 26.18 -19.47 1.40
N ARG A 297 26.04 -20.72 1.88
CA ARG A 297 26.97 -21.34 2.85
C ARG A 297 28.03 -22.23 2.20
N CYS A 298 27.72 -22.89 1.09
CA CYS A 298 28.63 -23.84 0.44
C CYS A 298 28.77 -23.64 -1.07
N SER A 299 28.16 -22.60 -1.64
CA SER A 299 28.15 -22.25 -3.07
C SER A 299 27.53 -23.30 -3.99
N THR A 300 26.97 -24.39 -3.44
CA THR A 300 26.32 -25.44 -4.24
C THR A 300 25.12 -24.86 -4.98
N SER A 301 25.06 -25.06 -6.29
CA SER A 301 23.92 -24.72 -7.12
C SER A 301 22.77 -25.68 -6.88
N MET A 302 21.56 -25.14 -6.75
CA MET A 302 20.33 -25.87 -6.47
C MET A 302 19.23 -25.41 -7.41
N ARG A 303 18.28 -26.29 -7.68
CA ARG A 303 17.06 -25.98 -8.44
C ARG A 303 15.87 -26.19 -7.52
N ILE A 304 15.27 -25.10 -7.07
CA ILE A 304 14.13 -25.11 -6.14
C ILE A 304 12.85 -25.01 -6.97
N PRO A 305 11.93 -25.97 -6.94
CA PRO A 305 10.68 -25.89 -7.70
C PRO A 305 9.89 -24.65 -7.28
N TRP A 306 9.17 -24.01 -8.20
CA TRP A 306 8.32 -22.87 -7.86
C TRP A 306 7.20 -23.25 -6.91
N THR A 307 6.59 -24.41 -7.08
CA THR A 307 5.61 -24.92 -6.13
C THR A 307 5.77 -26.42 -5.94
N THR A 308 5.44 -26.90 -4.75
CA THR A 308 5.27 -28.34 -4.47
C THR A 308 3.79 -28.74 -4.40
N CYS A 309 2.87 -27.81 -4.68
CA CYS A 309 1.43 -28.09 -4.71
C CYS A 309 0.96 -28.70 -6.03
N ALA A 310 1.86 -28.87 -7.01
CA ALA A 310 1.54 -29.46 -8.30
C ALA A 310 1.10 -30.93 -8.14
N LEU A 311 -0.05 -31.28 -8.68
CA LEU A 311 -0.63 -32.62 -8.68
C LEU A 311 -0.95 -33.08 -10.11
N PRO A 312 -0.96 -34.40 -10.40
CA PRO A 312 -1.41 -34.92 -11.68
C PRO A 312 -2.87 -34.56 -11.96
N GLU A 313 -3.21 -34.44 -13.24
CA GLU A 313 -4.60 -34.24 -13.68
C GLU A 313 -5.50 -35.40 -13.22
N GLY A 314 -6.74 -35.10 -12.84
CA GLY A 314 -7.74 -36.10 -12.45
C GLY A 314 -7.64 -36.60 -11.01
N VAL A 315 -6.66 -36.13 -10.23
CA VAL A 315 -6.62 -36.35 -8.78
C VAL A 315 -7.68 -35.47 -8.10
N ASP A 316 -8.51 -36.07 -7.24
CA ASP A 316 -9.38 -35.34 -6.32
C ASP A 316 -8.55 -34.87 -5.12
N GLY A 317 -8.60 -33.56 -4.82
CA GLY A 317 -7.92 -32.95 -3.67
C GLY A 317 -8.49 -33.40 -2.32
N GLY A 318 -9.64 -34.07 -2.33
CA GLY A 318 -10.31 -34.58 -1.13
C GLY A 318 -10.87 -33.47 -0.26
N ASP A 319 -11.23 -33.81 0.98
CA ASP A 319 -11.91 -32.88 1.89
C ASP A 319 -11.03 -31.72 2.40
N HIS A 320 -9.70 -31.85 2.29
CA HIS A 320 -8.69 -30.92 2.80
C HIS A 320 -7.55 -30.76 1.79
N LEU A 321 -7.75 -29.95 0.75
CA LEU A 321 -6.70 -29.59 -0.19
C LEU A 321 -5.69 -28.64 0.49
N ASP A 322 -4.44 -29.10 0.66
CA ASP A 322 -3.35 -28.27 1.17
C ASP A 322 -2.60 -27.58 0.02
N LEU A 323 -2.77 -26.26 -0.08
CA LEU A 323 -2.11 -25.42 -1.08
C LEU A 323 -0.98 -24.55 -0.50
N ILE A 324 -0.49 -24.85 0.71
CA ILE A 324 0.58 -24.05 1.33
C ILE A 324 1.91 -24.25 0.59
N GLY A 325 2.30 -25.51 0.37
CA GLY A 325 3.51 -25.91 -0.37
C GLY A 325 4.84 -25.48 0.26
N THR A 326 5.96 -25.99 -0.24
CA THR A 326 7.32 -25.71 0.26
C THR A 326 8.32 -25.28 -0.82
N GLY A 327 7.85 -25.04 -2.04
CA GLY A 327 8.63 -24.51 -3.15
C GLY A 327 9.03 -23.04 -2.98
N TYR A 328 9.80 -22.52 -3.94
CA TYR A 328 10.28 -21.13 -3.90
C TYR A 328 9.14 -20.13 -3.92
N GLY A 329 8.13 -20.36 -4.76
CA GLY A 329 6.86 -19.63 -4.95
C GLY A 329 5.83 -19.82 -3.82
N ASP A 330 6.07 -20.75 -2.90
CA ASP A 330 5.09 -21.18 -1.89
C ASP A 330 5.20 -20.39 -0.58
N GLY A 331 4.16 -20.47 0.26
CA GLY A 331 4.12 -19.77 1.55
C GLY A 331 5.08 -20.29 2.59
N ASN A 332 5.44 -21.57 2.52
CA ASN A 332 6.26 -22.24 3.52
C ASN A 332 7.54 -22.83 2.91
N LEU A 333 8.29 -22.01 2.17
CA LEU A 333 9.56 -22.40 1.54
C LEU A 333 10.46 -23.16 2.53
N GLN A 334 10.73 -24.42 2.20
CA GLN A 334 11.62 -25.30 2.94
C GLN A 334 12.40 -26.16 1.95
N PHE A 335 13.66 -25.80 1.72
CA PHE A 335 14.52 -26.54 0.80
C PHE A 335 15.92 -26.78 1.41
N PRO A 336 16.25 -28.02 1.84
CA PRO A 336 17.56 -28.32 2.41
C PRO A 336 18.63 -28.35 1.32
N CYS A 337 19.75 -27.69 1.57
CA CYS A 337 20.89 -27.75 0.67
C CYS A 337 21.47 -29.16 0.62
N PRO A 338 21.65 -29.77 -0.58
CA PRO A 338 22.10 -31.15 -0.69
C PRO A 338 23.56 -31.34 -0.25
N SER A 339 24.39 -30.30 -0.29
CA SER A 339 25.79 -30.37 0.14
C SER A 339 25.97 -30.13 1.65
N CYS A 340 25.54 -28.99 2.18
CA CYS A 340 25.81 -28.63 3.57
C CYS A 340 24.60 -28.71 4.52
N GLY A 341 23.45 -29.17 4.05
CA GLY A 341 22.24 -29.38 4.86
C GLY A 341 21.54 -28.13 5.36
N ILE A 342 21.99 -26.92 5.00
CA ILE A 342 21.31 -25.69 5.44
C ILE A 342 19.92 -25.59 4.86
N LEU A 343 18.93 -25.22 5.67
CA LEU A 343 17.54 -25.15 5.23
C LEU A 343 17.24 -23.77 4.66
N VAL A 344 17.13 -23.68 3.33
CA VAL A 344 16.67 -22.47 2.65
C VAL A 344 15.21 -22.23 3.00
N ARG A 345 14.95 -21.08 3.63
CA ARG A 345 13.64 -20.58 4.07
C ARG A 345 13.62 -19.06 3.97
N LYS A 346 12.44 -18.43 3.97
CA LYS A 346 12.29 -16.98 3.74
C LYS A 346 12.95 -16.12 4.81
N GLU A 347 12.91 -16.58 6.07
CA GLU A 347 13.57 -15.92 7.19
C GLU A 347 15.08 -15.84 6.98
N LEU A 348 15.65 -16.90 6.39
CA LEU A 348 17.06 -16.98 6.05
C LEU A 348 17.40 -16.07 4.87
N LEU A 349 16.56 -16.05 3.82
CA LEU A 349 16.73 -15.12 2.70
C LEU A 349 16.74 -13.66 3.15
N SER A 350 15.89 -13.32 4.12
CA SER A 350 15.82 -11.97 4.69
C SER A 350 17.10 -11.60 5.46
N ALA A 351 17.64 -12.53 6.24
CA ALA A 351 18.92 -12.35 6.93
C ALA A 351 20.09 -12.24 5.93
N ILE A 352 20.08 -13.03 4.85
CA ILE A 352 21.10 -12.96 3.79
C ILE A 352 21.10 -11.56 3.16
N LYS A 353 19.92 -11.04 2.80
CA LYS A 353 19.77 -9.68 2.27
C LYS A 353 20.42 -8.65 3.20
N PHE A 354 20.10 -8.69 4.51
CA PHE A 354 20.67 -7.77 5.49
C PHE A 354 22.21 -7.86 5.53
N VAL A 355 22.76 -9.06 5.59
CA VAL A 355 24.22 -9.22 5.69
C VAL A 355 24.91 -8.77 4.41
N GLN A 356 24.31 -8.99 3.23
CA GLN A 356 24.85 -8.48 1.96
C GLN A 356 24.88 -6.94 1.93
N ASP A 357 23.80 -6.28 2.37
CA ASP A 357 23.77 -4.81 2.46
C ASP A 357 24.76 -4.29 3.52
N HIS A 358 24.90 -4.99 4.66
CA HIS A 358 25.93 -4.68 5.67
C HIS A 358 27.35 -4.84 5.12
N GLN A 359 27.62 -5.88 4.33
CA GLN A 359 28.91 -6.05 3.66
C GLN A 359 29.15 -4.93 2.64
N ALA A 360 28.14 -4.48 1.91
CA ALA A 360 28.23 -3.34 0.99
C ALA A 360 28.50 -2.01 1.72
N LEU A 361 27.96 -1.84 2.94
CA LEU A 361 28.24 -0.71 3.82
C LEU A 361 29.70 -0.70 4.32
N LEU A 362 30.22 -1.88 4.67
CA LEU A 362 31.61 -2.05 5.12
C LEU A 362 32.62 -2.01 3.97
N GLY A 363 32.16 -2.25 2.74
CA GLY A 363 32.97 -2.25 1.53
C GLY A 363 33.50 -0.85 1.15
N PRO A 364 34.40 -0.78 0.17
CA PRO A 364 35.08 0.47 -0.22
C PRO A 364 34.13 1.55 -0.74
N ARG A 365 33.00 1.16 -1.32
CA ARG A 365 31.97 2.09 -1.81
C ARG A 365 31.10 2.67 -0.71
N SER A 366 31.11 2.06 0.49
CA SER A 366 30.32 2.51 1.64
C SER A 366 28.86 2.81 1.29
N ARG A 367 28.19 1.84 0.67
CA ARG A 367 26.77 1.96 0.30
C ARG A 367 25.94 2.07 1.58
N PRO A 368 25.14 3.13 1.78
CA PRO A 368 24.34 3.28 3.00
C PRO A 368 23.31 2.16 3.11
N MET A 369 22.94 1.79 4.34
CA MET A 369 21.87 0.80 4.52
C MET A 369 20.54 1.38 4.03
N PRO A 370 19.71 0.58 3.32
CA PRO A 370 18.30 0.88 3.09
C PRO A 370 17.60 1.38 4.36
N GLY A 371 16.68 2.34 4.22
CA GLY A 371 15.98 2.98 5.33
C GLY A 371 16.74 4.11 6.05
N THR A 372 17.97 4.43 5.64
CA THR A 372 18.79 5.52 6.22
C THR A 372 18.99 6.73 5.29
N ILE A 373 18.36 6.71 4.12
CA ILE A 373 18.61 7.64 3.01
C ILE A 373 17.69 8.86 3.11
N LEU A 374 16.38 8.64 3.18
CA LEU A 374 15.42 9.73 3.22
C LEU A 374 15.24 10.29 4.63
N ASP A 375 15.02 11.60 4.75
CA ASP A 375 14.63 12.19 6.02
C ASP A 375 13.35 11.54 6.55
N PRO A 376 13.34 11.02 7.79
CA PRO A 376 12.17 10.32 8.28
C PRO A 376 10.89 11.15 8.35
N LYS A 377 10.99 12.48 8.47
CA LYS A 377 9.86 13.40 8.60
C LYS A 377 9.34 13.86 7.26
N THR A 378 10.22 14.32 6.39
CA THR A 378 9.81 14.90 5.11
C THR A 378 9.74 13.87 4.00
N GLY A 379 10.41 12.72 4.14
CA GLY A 379 10.55 11.73 3.07
C GLY A 379 11.45 12.20 1.93
N THR A 380 12.24 13.27 2.13
CA THR A 380 13.09 13.87 1.10
C THR A 380 14.57 13.55 1.34
N PRO A 381 15.41 13.51 0.29
CA PRO A 381 16.85 13.58 0.46
C PRO A 381 17.24 14.87 1.19
N THR A 382 18.10 14.76 2.21
CA THR A 382 18.66 15.91 2.93
C THR A 382 20.11 15.64 3.28
N LEU A 383 20.97 16.65 3.24
CA LEU A 383 22.40 16.45 3.49
C LEU A 383 22.67 16.06 4.94
N VAL A 384 23.68 15.23 5.13
CA VAL A 384 24.29 14.87 6.41
C VAL A 384 25.49 15.79 6.63
N PRO A 385 25.74 16.29 7.85
CA PRO A 385 26.95 17.05 8.12
C PRO A 385 28.21 16.24 7.76
N GLY A 386 29.10 16.80 6.95
CA GLY A 386 30.38 16.19 6.59
C GLY A 386 31.48 16.37 7.65
N ALA A 387 31.37 17.42 8.47
CA ALA A 387 32.36 17.77 9.49
C ALA A 387 32.01 17.19 10.87
N GLU A 388 33.05 16.80 11.62
CA GLU A 388 32.93 16.44 13.03
C GLU A 388 32.80 17.68 13.93
N PRO A 389 32.14 17.58 15.11
CA PRO A 389 31.49 16.39 15.69
C PRO A 389 30.02 16.21 15.24
N LEU A 390 29.51 17.08 14.37
CA LEU A 390 28.10 17.04 13.95
C LEU A 390 27.77 15.76 13.15
N ARG A 391 28.73 15.26 12.36
CA ARG A 391 28.61 14.00 11.62
C ARG A 391 28.43 12.81 12.56
N SER A 392 29.27 12.68 13.59
CA SER A 392 29.18 11.57 14.56
C SER A 392 27.91 11.61 15.39
N MET A 393 27.24 12.76 15.54
CA MET A 393 25.99 12.87 16.30
C MET A 393 24.73 12.88 15.44
N PHE A 394 24.87 12.83 14.10
CA PHE A 394 23.72 12.98 13.23
C PHE A 394 22.74 11.79 13.39
N PRO A 395 21.46 12.03 13.74
CA PRO A 395 20.55 10.95 14.11
C PRO A 395 20.21 9.97 12.99
N ARG A 396 20.09 10.43 11.74
CA ARG A 396 19.64 9.57 10.63
C ARG A 396 20.66 8.51 10.24
N THR A 397 21.95 8.83 10.35
CA THR A 397 23.06 7.90 10.02
C THR A 397 23.46 7.02 11.20
N PHE A 398 22.77 7.12 12.35
CA PHE A 398 23.04 6.27 13.50
C PHE A 398 23.07 4.76 13.14
N PRO A 399 22.14 4.20 12.34
CA PRO A 399 22.18 2.78 12.01
C PRO A 399 23.46 2.38 11.25
N ASN A 400 23.90 3.19 10.28
CA ASN A 400 25.14 2.94 9.53
C ASN A 400 26.37 3.00 10.46
N ARG A 401 26.45 4.04 11.32
CA ARG A 401 27.54 4.18 12.30
C ARG A 401 27.57 3.02 13.31
N MET A 402 26.39 2.61 13.79
CA MET A 402 26.23 1.48 14.70
C MET A 402 26.77 0.19 14.08
N LEU A 403 26.36 -0.13 12.85
CA LEU A 403 26.80 -1.35 12.15
C LEU A 403 28.29 -1.33 11.81
N LYS A 404 28.87 -0.16 11.54
CA LYS A 404 30.32 0.01 11.34
C LYS A 404 31.14 -0.08 12.63
N SER A 405 30.51 0.12 13.79
CA SER A 405 31.22 0.21 15.07
C SER A 405 31.77 -1.12 15.56
N GLY A 406 32.78 -1.06 16.42
CA GLY A 406 33.25 -2.22 17.19
C GLY A 406 32.38 -2.53 18.43
N CYS A 407 31.34 -1.75 18.70
CA CYS A 407 30.51 -1.91 19.89
C CYS A 407 29.77 -3.24 19.88
N GLY A 408 29.87 -4.00 20.98
CA GLY A 408 29.25 -5.33 21.10
C GLY A 408 29.72 -6.34 20.04
N SER A 409 30.84 -6.07 19.34
CA SER A 409 31.29 -6.85 18.18
C SER A 409 30.25 -6.95 17.06
N ILE A 410 29.29 -6.02 16.98
CA ILE A 410 28.17 -6.07 16.02
C ILE A 410 28.66 -6.21 14.58
N ARG A 411 29.72 -5.48 14.22
CA ARG A 411 30.32 -5.51 12.89
C ARG A 411 30.72 -6.92 12.46
N SER A 412 31.50 -7.62 13.27
CA SER A 412 32.03 -8.95 12.95
C SER A 412 30.98 -10.04 13.14
N ARG A 413 30.11 -9.92 14.16
CA ARG A 413 29.02 -10.88 14.40
C ARG A 413 28.05 -10.93 13.24
N ILE A 414 27.53 -9.78 12.79
CA ILE A 414 26.60 -9.73 11.65
C ILE A 414 27.29 -10.18 10.35
N ALA A 415 28.49 -9.65 10.05
CA ALA A 415 29.22 -10.02 8.84
C ALA A 415 29.53 -11.53 8.79
N GLY A 416 29.74 -12.16 9.95
CA GLY A 416 30.02 -13.58 10.08
C GLY A 416 28.81 -14.52 10.11
N MET A 417 27.57 -13.99 10.20
CA MET A 417 26.37 -14.84 10.34
C MET A 417 26.15 -15.78 9.15
N ILE A 418 26.57 -15.37 7.95
CA ILE A 418 26.33 -16.12 6.71
C ILE A 418 27.62 -16.52 5.97
N THR A 419 28.81 -16.33 6.58
CA THR A 419 30.09 -16.71 5.95
C THR A 419 30.40 -18.20 6.13
N PHE A 420 31.13 -18.75 5.15
CA PHE A 420 31.50 -20.16 5.03
C PHE A 420 32.37 -20.62 6.21
N GLY A 421 31.95 -21.68 6.91
CA GLY A 421 32.83 -22.48 7.79
C GLY A 421 32.96 -22.06 9.26
N GLY A 422 32.25 -21.03 9.74
CA GLY A 422 32.24 -20.69 11.16
C GLY A 422 31.31 -21.62 11.97
N ASN A 423 31.85 -22.36 12.94
CA ASN A 423 31.07 -23.15 13.91
C ASN A 423 30.42 -22.30 15.01
N ASP A 424 30.70 -20.99 15.06
CA ASP A 424 30.35 -20.12 16.19
C ASP A 424 29.05 -19.30 16.01
N GLY A 425 28.33 -19.49 14.89
CA GLY A 425 27.10 -18.75 14.56
C GLY A 425 25.82 -19.62 14.53
N PRO A 426 24.63 -19.02 14.53
CA PRO A 426 23.36 -19.76 14.40
C PRO A 426 23.34 -20.56 13.09
N GLN A 427 22.83 -21.79 13.14
CA GLN A 427 22.80 -22.68 11.97
C GLN A 427 21.91 -22.14 10.83
N ASN A 428 20.79 -21.48 11.17
CA ASN A 428 19.87 -20.82 10.23
C ASN A 428 19.57 -19.40 10.75
N PRO A 429 20.41 -18.39 10.43
CA PRO A 429 20.20 -17.03 10.90
C PRO A 429 18.90 -16.44 10.36
N THR A 430 18.27 -15.59 11.17
CA THR A 430 17.03 -14.88 10.89
C THR A 430 17.18 -13.39 11.21
N MET A 431 16.18 -12.58 10.83
CA MET A 431 16.12 -11.19 11.29
C MET A 431 15.97 -11.05 12.82
N GLN A 432 15.54 -12.10 13.54
CA GLN A 432 15.53 -12.08 15.01
C GLN A 432 16.95 -12.12 15.59
N ASP A 433 17.86 -12.88 14.98
CA ASP A 433 19.26 -12.95 15.39
C ASP A 433 19.98 -11.62 15.15
N ILE A 434 19.75 -11.00 13.98
CA ILE A 434 20.26 -9.67 13.65
C ILE A 434 19.72 -8.63 14.62
N ARG A 435 18.41 -8.68 14.92
CA ARG A 435 17.80 -7.82 15.93
C ARG A 435 18.46 -8.00 17.29
N ALA A 436 18.72 -9.24 17.72
CA ALA A 436 19.36 -9.49 19.02
C ALA A 436 20.77 -8.86 19.10
N GLU A 437 21.54 -8.86 18.02
CA GLU A 437 22.83 -8.16 17.97
C GLU A 437 22.69 -6.63 18.01
N ILE A 438 21.66 -6.08 17.36
CA ILE A 438 21.33 -4.65 17.45
C ILE A 438 20.90 -4.28 18.87
N ASP A 439 20.03 -5.08 19.50
CA ASP A 439 19.49 -4.85 20.84
C ASP A 439 20.62 -4.79 21.88
N LYS A 440 21.62 -5.70 21.81
CA LYS A 440 22.82 -5.66 22.66
C LYS A 440 23.58 -4.33 22.57
N VAL A 441 23.56 -3.68 21.42
CA VAL A 441 24.22 -2.40 21.21
C VAL A 441 23.34 -1.24 21.70
N THR A 442 22.05 -1.24 21.34
CA THR A 442 21.14 -0.13 21.63
C THR A 442 20.70 -0.05 23.09
N GLU A 443 20.71 -1.15 23.83
CA GLU A 443 20.39 -1.18 25.27
C GLU A 443 21.56 -0.70 26.15
N ASN A 444 22.78 -0.64 25.61
CA ASN A 444 23.97 -0.25 26.35
C ASN A 444 24.34 1.23 26.12
N THR A 445 24.09 2.06 27.13
CA THR A 445 24.40 3.50 27.13
C THR A 445 25.85 3.83 26.79
N SER A 446 26.81 3.00 27.18
CA SER A 446 28.22 3.22 26.84
C SER A 446 28.50 3.00 25.36
N ASN A 447 27.88 1.98 24.75
CA ASN A 447 27.97 1.76 23.30
C ASN A 447 27.37 2.96 22.53
N LEU A 448 26.20 3.43 22.96
CA LEU A 448 25.54 4.59 22.34
C LEU A 448 26.44 5.84 22.37
N ARG A 449 27.08 6.12 23.50
CA ARG A 449 28.02 7.24 23.62
C ARG A 449 29.23 7.08 22.70
N VAL A 450 29.82 5.90 22.63
CA VAL A 450 30.96 5.64 21.74
C VAL A 450 30.58 5.86 20.28
N ILE A 451 29.42 5.34 19.86
CA ILE A 451 28.92 5.48 18.50
C ILE A 451 28.70 6.97 18.16
N ASP A 452 28.17 7.76 19.09
CA ASP A 452 27.91 9.18 18.89
C ASP A 452 29.12 10.11 19.16
N GLY A 453 30.31 9.54 19.44
CA GLY A 453 31.53 10.31 19.68
C GLY A 453 31.61 11.00 21.05
N LEU A 454 30.81 10.55 22.02
CA LEU A 454 30.67 11.10 23.37
C LEU A 454 31.47 10.34 24.44
N SER A 455 32.52 9.60 24.05
CA SER A 455 33.30 8.70 24.92
C SER A 455 33.90 9.37 26.16
N GLY A 456 34.11 10.69 26.16
CA GLY A 456 34.61 11.47 27.31
C GLY A 456 33.54 11.89 28.33
N VAL A 457 32.25 11.66 28.07
CA VAL A 457 31.14 12.16 28.91
C VAL A 457 30.58 11.03 29.79
N THR A 458 31.09 10.90 31.02
CA THR A 458 30.77 9.77 31.90
C THR A 458 29.50 9.92 32.75
N ARG A 459 29.02 11.16 32.98
CA ARG A 459 27.95 11.47 33.96
C ARG A 459 26.51 11.61 33.42
N LEU A 460 26.29 11.60 32.10
CA LEU A 460 24.94 11.72 31.54
C LEU A 460 24.31 10.34 31.29
N ARG A 461 23.05 10.17 31.74
CA ARG A 461 22.15 9.15 31.15
C ARG A 461 21.94 9.54 29.69
N TYR A 462 22.46 8.73 28.77
CA TYR A 462 22.33 8.96 27.33
C TYR A 462 21.28 8.02 26.74
N ALA A 463 20.42 8.54 25.88
CA ALA A 463 19.39 7.79 25.18
C ALA A 463 19.30 8.27 23.73
N LEU A 464 18.95 7.35 22.83
CA LEU A 464 18.79 7.67 21.42
C LEU A 464 17.71 8.71 21.19
N SER A 465 18.02 9.70 20.36
CA SER A 465 17.04 10.67 19.90
C SER A 465 15.86 9.95 19.20
N PRO A 466 14.64 10.52 19.20
CA PRO A 466 13.51 9.95 18.48
C PRO A 466 13.83 9.64 17.02
N ILE A 467 14.56 10.52 16.33
CA ILE A 467 14.94 10.35 14.91
C ILE A 467 15.89 9.17 14.72
N ALA A 468 16.88 8.99 15.60
CA ALA A 468 17.77 7.83 15.53
C ALA A 468 16.98 6.52 15.70
N ARG A 469 16.06 6.49 16.67
CA ARG A 469 15.15 5.34 16.89
C ARG A 469 14.26 5.05 15.69
N ILE A 470 13.72 6.09 15.04
CA ILE A 470 12.94 5.94 13.80
C ILE A 470 13.81 5.39 12.66
N SER A 471 15.05 5.87 12.54
CA SER A 471 15.97 5.46 11.47
C SER A 471 16.37 3.99 11.61
N VAL A 472 16.62 3.50 12.84
CA VAL A 472 16.84 2.07 13.09
C VAL A 472 15.63 1.24 12.66
N ARG A 473 14.41 1.67 13.00
CA ARG A 473 13.18 0.95 12.61
C ARG A 473 12.94 0.96 11.10
N LYS A 474 13.16 2.10 10.43
CA LYS A 474 13.06 2.19 8.96
C LYS A 474 14.03 1.24 8.29
N MET A 475 15.30 1.20 8.73
CA MET A 475 16.27 0.24 8.23
C MET A 475 15.78 -1.20 8.43
N MET A 476 15.38 -1.57 9.66
CA MET A 476 14.93 -2.92 9.95
C MET A 476 13.69 -3.33 9.14
N SER A 477 12.76 -2.42 8.88
CA SER A 477 11.57 -2.71 8.07
C SER A 477 11.87 -3.09 6.62
N ARG A 478 13.06 -2.78 6.10
CA ARG A 478 13.47 -3.20 4.74
C ARG A 478 13.77 -4.69 4.63
N TYR A 479 13.99 -5.35 5.75
CA TYR A 479 14.39 -6.75 5.82
C TYR A 479 13.38 -7.61 6.59
N TRP A 480 12.56 -6.98 7.44
CA TRP A 480 11.55 -7.71 8.19
C TRP A 480 10.46 -8.21 7.25
N GLU A 481 10.34 -9.53 7.13
CA GLU A 481 9.40 -10.16 6.20
C GLU A 481 9.56 -9.68 4.73
N ASN A 482 10.80 -9.34 4.35
CA ASN A 482 11.12 -8.92 2.99
C ASN A 482 12.56 -9.32 2.63
N PHE A 483 12.69 -10.26 1.70
CA PHE A 483 13.96 -10.72 1.18
C PHE A 483 14.21 -10.31 -0.29
N SER A 484 13.26 -9.61 -0.92
CA SER A 484 13.48 -9.01 -2.24
C SER A 484 14.50 -7.86 -2.13
N PRO A 485 15.20 -7.47 -3.19
CA PRO A 485 16.17 -6.35 -3.11
C PRO A 485 15.50 -4.97 -2.90
N PHE A 486 14.18 -4.90 -2.99
CA PHE A 486 13.42 -3.66 -2.91
C PHE A 486 13.08 -3.30 -1.45
N ALA A 487 12.77 -2.02 -1.23
CA ALA A 487 12.35 -1.49 0.05
C ALA A 487 10.97 -1.99 0.51
N LEU A 488 10.19 -2.55 -0.41
CA LEU A 488 8.83 -3.08 -0.23
C LEU A 488 8.77 -4.57 -0.57
N ASP A 489 7.90 -5.33 0.12
CA ASP A 489 7.47 -6.66 -0.34
C ASP A 489 6.53 -6.51 -1.55
N LEU A 490 7.12 -6.54 -2.75
CA LEU A 490 6.37 -6.34 -4.00
C LEU A 490 5.34 -7.43 -4.26
N CYS A 491 5.55 -8.67 -3.81
CA CYS A 491 4.54 -9.72 -3.99
C CYS A 491 3.28 -9.40 -3.21
N GLY A 492 3.41 -9.10 -1.92
CA GLY A 492 2.27 -8.67 -1.12
C GLY A 492 1.63 -7.39 -1.66
N ALA A 493 2.43 -6.45 -2.18
CA ALA A 493 1.93 -5.17 -2.69
C ALA A 493 1.11 -5.35 -3.97
N VAL A 494 1.55 -6.20 -4.91
CA VAL A 494 0.79 -6.53 -6.13
C VAL A 494 -0.55 -7.17 -5.76
N MET A 495 -0.57 -8.09 -4.79
CA MET A 495 -1.82 -8.70 -4.32
C MET A 495 -2.80 -7.66 -3.76
N ARG A 496 -2.31 -6.68 -3.01
CA ARG A 496 -3.10 -5.56 -2.48
C ARG A 496 -3.60 -4.65 -3.59
N GLN A 497 -2.72 -4.19 -4.49
CA GLN A 497 -3.10 -3.34 -5.62
C GLN A 497 -4.07 -4.03 -6.58
N GLY A 498 -4.03 -5.36 -6.70
CA GLY A 498 -5.01 -6.15 -7.46
C GLY A 498 -6.46 -5.95 -6.99
N ILE A 499 -6.70 -5.64 -5.70
CA ILE A 499 -8.04 -5.30 -5.20
C ILE A 499 -8.52 -3.97 -5.77
N PHE A 500 -7.61 -3.00 -5.91
CA PHE A 500 -7.93 -1.70 -6.49
C PHE A 500 -8.24 -1.85 -7.98
N ALA A 501 -7.39 -2.58 -8.72
CA ALA A 501 -7.61 -2.88 -10.13
C ALA A 501 -8.97 -3.56 -10.36
N GLU A 502 -9.29 -4.60 -9.58
CA GLU A 502 -10.56 -5.31 -9.66
C GLU A 502 -11.77 -4.41 -9.35
N LYS A 503 -11.66 -3.49 -8.40
CA LYS A 503 -12.71 -2.51 -8.11
C LYS A 503 -12.89 -1.49 -9.25
N MET A 504 -11.79 -1.03 -9.87
CA MET A 504 -11.84 -0.13 -11.02
C MET A 504 -12.47 -0.81 -12.24
N PHE A 505 -12.11 -2.07 -12.46
CA PHE A 505 -12.71 -2.92 -13.49
C PHE A 505 -14.21 -3.11 -13.28
N LYS A 506 -14.63 -3.51 -12.07
CA LYS A 506 -16.07 -3.74 -11.74
C LYS A 506 -16.94 -2.48 -11.79
N ILE A 507 -16.38 -1.31 -11.44
CA ILE A 507 -17.11 -0.04 -11.53
C ILE A 507 -17.30 0.39 -13.00
N ASP A 508 -16.35 0.01 -13.84
CA ASP A 508 -16.41 0.14 -15.29
C ASP A 508 -16.60 1.58 -15.81
N TRP A 509 -15.82 2.52 -15.26
CA TRP A 509 -15.85 3.91 -15.74
C TRP A 509 -15.37 4.08 -17.18
N LEU A 510 -14.60 3.13 -17.70
CA LEU A 510 -14.02 3.22 -19.03
C LEU A 510 -15.10 3.10 -20.11
N HIS A 511 -16.08 2.23 -19.94
CA HIS A 511 -17.23 2.12 -20.85
C HIS A 511 -18.35 3.13 -20.55
N SER A 512 -18.13 4.10 -19.65
CA SER A 512 -19.12 5.14 -19.37
C SER A 512 -19.14 6.21 -20.47
N PRO A 513 -20.32 6.64 -20.97
CA PRO A 513 -20.40 7.78 -21.88
C PRO A 513 -19.94 9.11 -21.24
N SER A 514 -19.76 9.15 -19.91
CA SER A 514 -19.20 10.27 -19.14
C SER A 514 -17.74 10.10 -18.74
N ALA A 515 -17.01 9.09 -19.24
CA ALA A 515 -15.69 8.73 -18.72
C ALA A 515 -14.77 9.95 -18.52
N THR A 516 -14.65 10.82 -19.54
CA THR A 516 -13.84 12.05 -19.45
C THR A 516 -14.34 13.03 -18.40
N ASP A 517 -15.66 13.26 -18.28
CA ASP A 517 -16.22 14.14 -17.24
C ASP A 517 -16.03 13.55 -15.84
N THR A 518 -16.13 12.23 -15.69
CA THR A 518 -15.78 11.52 -14.46
C THR A 518 -14.34 11.78 -14.08
N MET A 519 -13.40 11.70 -15.04
CA MET A 519 -12.00 12.02 -14.79
C MET A 519 -11.79 13.48 -14.37
N ARG A 520 -12.47 14.45 -15.00
CA ARG A 520 -12.39 15.88 -14.62
C ARG A 520 -12.88 16.11 -13.19
N ARG A 521 -13.97 15.46 -12.79
CA ARG A 521 -14.52 15.55 -11.43
C ARG A 521 -13.57 14.97 -10.39
N LEU A 522 -13.01 13.78 -10.63
CA LEU A 522 -12.09 13.16 -9.67
C LEU A 522 -10.76 13.93 -9.54
N LEU A 523 -10.29 14.60 -10.60
CA LEU A 523 -9.12 15.48 -10.53
C LEU A 523 -9.38 16.68 -9.62
N THR A 524 -10.58 17.26 -9.68
CA THR A 524 -11.00 18.31 -8.75
C THR A 524 -11.02 17.81 -7.30
N LYS A 525 -11.57 16.61 -7.06
CA LYS A 525 -11.58 16.00 -5.72
C LYS A 525 -10.15 15.70 -5.22
N TYR A 526 -9.25 15.27 -6.10
CA TYR A 526 -7.85 15.01 -5.80
C TYR A 526 -7.12 16.29 -5.37
N GLU A 527 -7.28 17.41 -6.08
CA GLU A 527 -6.68 18.68 -5.67
C GLU A 527 -7.19 19.13 -4.29
N ARG A 528 -8.50 19.00 -4.06
CA ARG A 528 -9.13 19.29 -2.76
C ARG A 528 -8.62 18.37 -1.65
N PHE A 529 -8.35 17.10 -1.96
CA PHE A 529 -7.79 16.11 -1.05
C PHE A 529 -6.35 16.45 -0.62
N ILE A 530 -5.49 16.84 -1.57
CA ILE A 530 -4.14 17.31 -1.25
C ILE A 530 -4.16 18.59 -0.42
N ALA A 531 -5.07 19.53 -0.74
CA ALA A 531 -5.29 20.74 0.07
C ALA A 531 -5.83 20.43 1.49
N LEU A 532 -6.49 19.29 1.69
CA LEU A 532 -6.91 18.82 3.01
C LEU A 532 -5.72 18.28 3.80
N MET A 533 -4.86 17.47 3.17
CA MET A 533 -3.60 16.99 3.78
C MET A 533 -2.66 18.13 4.16
N GLN A 534 -2.59 19.18 3.34
CA GLN A 534 -1.83 20.40 3.64
C GLN A 534 -2.38 21.12 4.88
N ALA A 535 -3.70 21.22 5.02
CA ALA A 535 -4.34 21.90 6.15
C ALA A 535 -4.26 21.10 7.47
N HIS A 536 -4.07 19.79 7.39
CA HIS A 536 -4.04 18.88 8.54
C HIS A 536 -2.80 17.97 8.50
N PRO A 537 -1.58 18.53 8.63
CA PRO A 537 -0.34 17.77 8.44
C PRO A 537 -0.11 16.66 9.48
N ASP A 538 -0.84 16.68 10.59
CA ASP A 538 -0.85 15.71 11.70
C ASP A 538 -1.88 14.58 11.53
N LYS A 539 -2.72 14.63 10.48
CA LYS A 539 -3.76 13.65 10.21
C LYS A 539 -3.44 12.81 8.97
N VAL A 540 -4.00 11.61 8.91
CA VAL A 540 -3.91 10.72 7.75
C VAL A 540 -5.23 10.82 7.00
N ALA A 541 -5.20 11.31 5.77
CA ALA A 541 -6.38 11.37 4.93
C ALA A 541 -6.52 10.08 4.11
N VAL A 542 -7.73 9.53 4.04
CA VAL A 542 -8.03 8.28 3.32
C VAL A 542 -8.85 8.59 2.07
N PRO A 543 -8.37 8.23 0.87
CA PRO A 543 -9.05 8.56 -0.38
C PRO A 543 -10.30 7.70 -0.59
N THR A 544 -11.27 8.24 -1.33
CA THR A 544 -12.24 7.42 -2.07
C THR A 544 -11.61 6.87 -3.35
N LEU A 545 -12.17 5.82 -3.94
CA LEU A 545 -11.61 5.14 -5.13
C LEU A 545 -11.31 6.08 -6.31
N ASP A 546 -12.16 7.07 -6.56
CA ASP A 546 -12.00 8.09 -7.59
C ASP A 546 -10.80 9.03 -7.31
N ILE A 547 -10.67 9.49 -6.07
CA ILE A 547 -9.51 10.29 -5.62
C ILE A 547 -8.23 9.46 -5.72
N ASP A 548 -8.30 8.19 -5.33
CA ASP A 548 -7.15 7.28 -5.32
C ASP A 548 -6.67 6.99 -6.75
N LEU A 549 -7.58 6.86 -7.73
CA LEU A 549 -7.22 6.76 -9.14
C LEU A 549 -6.40 7.97 -9.62
N ALA A 550 -6.86 9.20 -9.35
CA ALA A 550 -6.08 10.40 -9.68
C ALA A 550 -4.74 10.45 -8.92
N TRP A 551 -4.75 10.04 -7.65
CA TRP A 551 -3.55 10.05 -6.83
C TRP A 551 -2.51 9.05 -7.33
N HIS A 552 -2.90 7.80 -7.60
CA HIS A 552 -2.06 6.79 -8.24
C HIS A 552 -1.56 7.26 -9.60
N THR A 553 -2.42 7.86 -10.43
CA THR A 553 -2.01 8.42 -11.73
C THR A 553 -0.90 9.47 -11.58
N HIS A 554 -0.98 10.34 -10.55
CA HIS A 554 0.09 11.30 -10.28
C HIS A 554 1.37 10.61 -9.79
N GLN A 555 1.27 9.60 -8.91
CA GLN A 555 2.44 8.84 -8.41
C GLN A 555 3.20 8.13 -9.53
N LEU A 556 2.52 7.74 -10.62
CA LEU A 556 3.12 7.21 -11.85
C LEU A 556 3.90 8.28 -12.66
N SER A 557 3.88 9.54 -12.22
CA SER A 557 4.80 10.61 -12.62
C SER A 557 5.62 11.07 -11.40
N PRO A 558 6.53 10.21 -10.87
CA PRO A 558 7.12 10.35 -9.54
C PRO A 558 7.89 11.66 -9.31
N SER A 559 8.63 12.18 -10.29
CA SER A 559 9.35 13.47 -10.16
C SER A 559 8.39 14.67 -10.08
N ALA A 560 7.32 14.66 -10.87
CA ALA A 560 6.26 15.67 -10.82
C ALA A 560 5.48 15.59 -9.50
N TYR A 561 5.12 14.37 -9.07
CA TYR A 561 4.43 14.13 -7.80
C TYR A 561 5.26 14.54 -6.59
N TYR A 562 6.56 14.23 -6.59
CA TYR A 562 7.52 14.69 -5.58
C TYR A 562 7.51 16.22 -5.48
N SER A 563 7.72 16.90 -6.60
CA SER A 563 7.78 18.37 -6.66
C SER A 563 6.46 19.00 -6.20
N TYR A 564 5.34 18.42 -6.62
CA TYR A 564 4.00 18.90 -6.25
C TYR A 564 3.72 18.74 -4.75
N THR A 565 4.00 17.57 -4.18
CA THR A 565 3.69 17.30 -2.77
C THR A 565 4.66 17.98 -1.82
N VAL A 566 5.95 18.04 -2.14
CA VAL A 566 6.92 18.81 -1.34
C VAL A 566 6.55 20.28 -1.31
N SER A 567 6.18 20.88 -2.45
CA SER A 567 5.77 22.29 -2.50
C SER A 567 4.44 22.58 -1.79
N LYS A 568 3.46 21.67 -1.88
CA LYS A 568 2.12 21.86 -1.28
C LYS A 568 2.04 21.46 0.19
N ALA A 569 2.61 20.32 0.56
CA ALA A 569 2.46 19.71 1.88
C ALA A 569 3.73 19.81 2.75
N GLY A 570 4.83 20.38 2.24
CA GLY A 570 6.11 20.50 2.95
C GLY A 570 6.84 19.17 3.17
N LYS A 571 6.34 18.10 2.56
CA LYS A 571 6.86 16.73 2.64
C LYS A 571 6.51 15.98 1.37
N PHE A 572 7.34 15.00 1.01
CA PHE A 572 6.98 14.04 -0.01
C PHE A 572 5.90 13.12 0.57
N VAL A 573 4.65 13.30 0.13
CA VAL A 573 3.52 12.53 0.66
C VAL A 573 3.66 11.08 0.22
N ASP A 574 3.47 10.15 1.16
CA ASP A 574 3.59 8.72 0.91
C ASP A 574 2.22 8.10 0.61
N HIS A 575 2.22 6.93 -0.02
CA HIS A 575 1.04 6.08 -0.13
C HIS A 575 1.37 4.76 0.57
N ASP A 576 0.91 4.63 1.83
CA ASP A 576 1.20 3.45 2.63
C ASP A 576 0.48 2.24 2.04
N ASP A 577 1.26 1.24 1.65
CA ASP A 577 0.73 -0.01 1.13
C ASP A 577 0.10 -0.92 2.20
N LYS A 578 0.30 -0.63 3.51
CA LYS A 578 -0.34 -1.36 4.62
C LYS A 578 -0.83 -0.44 5.73
N ILE A 579 -2.14 -0.44 5.99
CA ILE A 579 -2.80 0.29 7.09
C ILE A 579 -3.75 -0.65 7.84
N ASP A 580 -3.75 -0.59 9.17
CA ASP A 580 -4.73 -1.32 10.01
C ASP A 580 -6.16 -1.05 9.53
N GLU A 581 -7.00 -2.07 9.42
CA GLU A 581 -8.40 -1.89 9.00
C GLU A 581 -9.19 -0.93 9.91
N ASP A 582 -9.00 -0.98 11.23
CA ASP A 582 -9.68 -0.11 12.20
C ASP A 582 -9.18 1.34 12.10
N THR A 583 -7.86 1.49 11.91
CA THR A 583 -7.24 2.82 11.71
C THR A 583 -7.72 3.42 10.40
N LEU A 584 -7.74 2.65 9.30
CA LEU A 584 -8.20 3.08 8.00
C LEU A 584 -9.66 3.57 8.06
N GLY A 585 -10.56 2.78 8.67
CA GLY A 585 -11.96 3.16 8.84
C GLY A 585 -12.14 4.44 9.68
N THR A 586 -11.37 4.58 10.75
CA THR A 586 -11.41 5.78 11.62
C THR A 586 -10.92 7.03 10.88
N GLN A 587 -9.82 6.91 10.12
CA GLN A 587 -9.27 8.03 9.35
C GLN A 587 -10.14 8.39 8.16
N PHE A 588 -10.82 7.42 7.55
CA PHE A 588 -11.79 7.67 6.49
C PHE A 588 -12.99 8.49 6.98
N GLU A 589 -13.52 8.17 8.16
CA GLU A 589 -14.58 8.98 8.76
C GLU A 589 -14.11 10.41 9.04
N TRP A 590 -12.92 10.57 9.64
CA TRP A 590 -12.34 11.90 9.85
C TRP A 590 -12.21 12.67 8.53
N THR A 591 -11.67 12.02 7.49
CA THR A 591 -11.48 12.61 6.16
C THR A 591 -12.82 13.05 5.57
N SER A 592 -13.84 12.18 5.64
CA SER A 592 -15.19 12.45 5.16
C SER A 592 -15.82 13.65 5.86
N LYS A 593 -15.68 13.75 7.19
CA LYS A 593 -16.18 14.88 7.96
C LYS A 593 -15.46 16.18 7.59
N ALA A 594 -14.13 16.16 7.59
CA ALA A 594 -13.32 17.35 7.32
C ALA A 594 -13.52 17.89 5.90
N TYR A 595 -13.64 16.99 4.91
CA TYR A 595 -13.97 17.36 3.54
C TYR A 595 -15.34 18.04 3.44
N GLN A 596 -16.38 17.47 4.06
CA GLN A 596 -17.73 18.04 4.10
C GLN A 596 -17.75 19.42 4.78
N GLU A 597 -17.00 19.61 5.87
CA GLU A 597 -16.89 20.91 6.55
C GLU A 597 -16.21 21.96 5.69
N LYS A 598 -15.18 21.56 4.93
CA LYS A 598 -14.40 22.49 4.12
C LYS A 598 -15.12 22.87 2.84
N TYR A 599 -15.69 21.90 2.12
CA TYR A 599 -16.20 22.10 0.76
C TYR A 599 -17.73 22.13 0.65
N GLY A 600 -18.47 21.73 1.69
CA GLY A 600 -19.94 21.77 1.66
C GLY A 600 -20.58 20.67 0.81
N GLU A 601 -19.81 19.67 0.39
CA GLU A 601 -20.22 18.56 -0.47
C GLU A 601 -19.93 17.22 0.23
N VAL A 602 -20.71 16.18 -0.06
CA VAL A 602 -20.44 14.83 0.46
C VAL A 602 -19.10 14.31 -0.06
N TYR A 603 -18.36 13.61 0.78
CA TYR A 603 -17.04 13.09 0.40
C TYR A 603 -17.14 11.81 -0.45
N SER A 604 -17.86 10.81 0.10
CA SER A 604 -18.26 9.60 -0.62
C SER A 604 -19.69 9.77 -1.08
N GLU A 605 -19.93 9.58 -2.37
CA GLU A 605 -21.26 9.70 -3.00
C GLU A 605 -21.99 8.35 -3.01
N CYS A 606 -21.27 7.24 -2.84
CA CYS A 606 -21.83 5.90 -2.75
C CYS A 606 -22.93 5.81 -1.67
N THR A 607 -24.04 5.14 -1.98
CA THR A 607 -25.21 4.94 -1.10
C THR A 607 -25.26 3.57 -0.40
N CYS A 608 -24.12 2.87 -0.31
CA CYS A 608 -24.06 1.61 0.45
C CYS A 608 -24.30 1.84 1.94
N TRP A 609 -24.66 0.77 2.66
CA TRP A 609 -24.99 0.83 4.08
C TRP A 609 -23.86 1.46 4.91
N TYR A 610 -22.60 1.20 4.54
CA TYR A 610 -21.42 1.74 5.22
C TYR A 610 -21.27 3.24 5.00
N CYS A 611 -21.35 3.71 3.75
CA CYS A 611 -21.22 5.13 3.44
C CYS A 611 -22.35 5.96 4.07
N GLU A 612 -23.58 5.41 4.09
CA GLU A 612 -24.71 6.01 4.80
C GLU A 612 -24.46 6.06 6.32
N ALA A 613 -23.91 5.00 6.91
CA ALA A 613 -23.54 4.98 8.33
C ALA A 613 -22.48 6.04 8.65
N ILE A 614 -21.43 6.15 7.85
CA ILE A 614 -20.40 7.19 8.02
C ILE A 614 -20.99 8.60 7.92
N ARG A 615 -21.82 8.89 6.90
CA ARG A 615 -22.51 10.18 6.79
C ARG A 615 -23.40 10.46 8.01
N ALA A 616 -24.10 9.45 8.53
CA ALA A 616 -24.93 9.59 9.73
C ALA A 616 -24.11 9.81 11.02
N ALA A 617 -22.90 9.24 11.10
CA ALA A 617 -21.98 9.42 12.24
C ALA A 617 -21.56 10.89 12.41
N HIS A 618 -21.37 11.63 11.31
CA HIS A 618 -20.97 13.05 11.32
C HIS A 618 -21.99 13.99 11.95
N ILE A 619 -23.26 13.59 12.03
CA ILE A 619 -24.36 14.48 12.43
C ILE A 619 -24.43 14.59 13.96
N SER A 620 -24.11 15.77 14.50
CA SER A 620 -24.25 16.05 15.93
C SER A 620 -25.72 15.93 16.38
N THR A 621 -25.96 15.13 17.43
CA THR A 621 -27.29 14.99 18.06
C THR A 621 -27.76 16.32 18.64
N VAL A 622 -26.86 17.10 19.26
CA VAL A 622 -27.16 18.41 19.86
C VAL A 622 -27.33 19.48 18.78
N GLY A 623 -26.45 19.50 17.77
CA GLY A 623 -26.55 20.46 16.66
C GLY A 623 -27.82 20.27 15.82
N LYS A 624 -28.34 19.05 15.74
CA LYS A 624 -29.62 18.75 15.10
C LYS A 624 -30.81 19.33 15.86
N VAL A 625 -30.85 19.16 17.19
CA VAL A 625 -31.95 19.68 18.03
C VAL A 625 -32.05 21.21 17.91
N LEU A 626 -30.94 21.89 17.64
CA LEU A 626 -30.88 23.34 17.43
C LEU A 626 -31.04 23.78 15.97
N GLY A 627 -31.19 22.86 15.00
CA GLY A 627 -31.26 23.20 13.56
C GLY A 627 -29.94 23.71 12.94
N LEU A 628 -28.81 23.53 13.64
CA LEU A 628 -27.49 24.07 13.29
C LEU A 628 -26.54 23.03 12.68
N SER A 629 -26.97 21.77 12.52
CA SER A 629 -26.10 20.72 11.98
C SER A 629 -25.79 20.93 10.49
N ARG A 630 -24.62 21.50 10.19
CA ARG A 630 -24.12 21.67 8.81
C ARG A 630 -24.02 20.33 8.07
N GLN A 631 -23.57 19.28 8.77
CA GLN A 631 -23.45 17.94 8.19
C GLN A 631 -24.79 17.36 7.76
N GLU A 632 -25.85 17.66 8.51
CA GLU A 632 -27.20 17.23 8.16
C GLU A 632 -27.72 17.95 6.90
N LYS A 633 -27.45 19.25 6.77
CA LYS A 633 -27.85 20.02 5.58
C LYS A 633 -27.18 19.51 4.32
N ILE A 634 -25.88 19.19 4.39
CA ILE A 634 -25.11 18.65 3.26
C ILE A 634 -25.65 17.27 2.84
N ALA A 635 -25.77 16.34 3.80
CA ALA A 635 -26.24 14.99 3.51
C ALA A 635 -27.69 14.96 3.01
N GLU A 636 -28.58 15.78 3.59
CA GLU A 636 -29.96 15.87 3.11
C GLU A 636 -30.03 16.51 1.73
N GLY A 637 -29.26 17.60 1.47
CA GLY A 637 -29.17 18.23 0.16
C GLY A 637 -28.74 17.25 -0.94
N PHE A 638 -27.81 16.35 -0.64
CA PHE A 638 -27.39 15.28 -1.54
C PHE A 638 -28.54 14.31 -1.89
N HIS A 639 -29.39 13.95 -0.93
CA HIS A 639 -30.55 13.10 -1.21
C HIS A 639 -31.68 13.85 -1.91
N THR A 640 -32.01 15.07 -1.47
CA THR A 640 -33.15 15.84 -1.99
C THR A 640 -32.90 16.39 -3.39
N SER A 641 -31.64 16.56 -3.80
CA SER A 641 -31.28 16.93 -5.17
C SER A 641 -31.47 15.80 -6.18
N GLY A 642 -31.67 14.56 -5.73
CA GLY A 642 -31.73 13.37 -6.58
C GLY A 642 -30.35 12.76 -6.92
N ALA A 643 -29.25 13.45 -6.56
CA ALA A 643 -27.88 12.98 -6.82
C ALA A 643 -27.61 11.58 -6.23
N ALA A 644 -28.12 11.31 -5.03
CA ALA A 644 -27.93 10.02 -4.35
C ALA A 644 -28.50 8.83 -5.15
N THR A 645 -29.58 9.01 -5.91
CA THR A 645 -30.21 7.94 -6.69
C THR A 645 -29.31 7.47 -7.84
N LEU A 646 -28.39 8.32 -8.29
CA LEU A 646 -27.43 8.04 -9.35
C LEU A 646 -26.15 7.38 -8.84
N CYS A 647 -26.04 7.16 -7.52
CA CYS A 647 -24.83 6.64 -6.90
C CYS A 647 -25.09 5.30 -6.16
N PRO A 648 -25.53 4.23 -6.87
CA PRO A 648 -25.75 2.94 -6.24
C PRO A 648 -24.42 2.27 -5.85
N PRO A 649 -24.44 1.35 -4.86
CA PRO A 649 -23.23 0.70 -4.35
C PRO A 649 -22.36 -0.02 -5.40
N SER A 650 -22.97 -0.57 -6.45
CA SER A 650 -22.30 -1.38 -7.47
C SER A 650 -21.42 -0.56 -8.42
N THR A 651 -21.70 0.72 -8.61
CA THR A 651 -21.02 1.56 -9.63
C THR A 651 -20.44 2.85 -9.06
N SER A 652 -20.47 3.03 -7.74
CA SER A 652 -20.04 4.28 -7.09
C SER A 652 -18.73 4.14 -6.34
N ALA A 653 -17.88 5.16 -6.45
CA ALA A 653 -16.69 5.28 -5.61
C ALA A 653 -17.08 5.41 -4.13
N HIS A 654 -16.50 4.53 -3.31
CA HIS A 654 -16.48 4.62 -1.85
C HIS A 654 -15.04 4.61 -1.34
N ILE A 655 -14.82 4.29 -0.06
CA ILE A 655 -13.49 4.16 0.54
C ILE A 655 -12.56 3.28 -0.32
N SER A 656 -11.35 3.78 -0.60
CA SER A 656 -10.28 2.93 -1.12
C SER A 656 -9.60 2.20 0.04
N SER A 657 -9.60 0.88 -0.01
CA SER A 657 -9.18 0.00 1.09
C SER A 657 -8.22 -1.11 0.67
N HIS A 658 -7.59 -0.96 -0.50
CA HIS A 658 -6.68 -1.96 -1.04
C HIS A 658 -5.44 -2.17 -0.14
N ASN A 659 -5.06 -1.16 0.64
CA ASN A 659 -3.98 -1.22 1.65
C ASN A 659 -4.47 -1.69 3.03
N SER A 660 -5.75 -2.04 3.20
CA SER A 660 -6.32 -2.50 4.46
C SER A 660 -5.79 -3.88 4.84
N VAL A 661 -5.28 -4.01 6.06
CA VAL A 661 -4.69 -5.23 6.58
C VAL A 661 -5.03 -5.43 8.05
N LYS A 662 -4.96 -6.69 8.50
CA LYS A 662 -5.11 -7.03 9.91
C LYS A 662 -3.82 -6.89 10.67
N SER A 663 -3.97 -6.61 11.95
CA SER A 663 -2.89 -6.61 12.92
C SER A 663 -3.00 -7.80 13.83
N ALA A 664 -2.44 -8.93 13.40
CA ALA A 664 -2.27 -10.09 14.24
C ALA A 664 -1.05 -9.97 15.19
N PHE A 665 -1.12 -10.64 16.33
CA PHE A 665 0.05 -11.33 16.84
C PHE A 665 -0.03 -12.73 16.22
N SER A 666 1.09 -13.35 15.84
CA SER A 666 1.01 -14.76 15.46
C SER A 666 0.32 -15.54 16.60
N PRO A 667 -0.52 -16.54 16.31
CA PRO A 667 -1.15 -17.36 17.35
C PRO A 667 -0.13 -17.91 18.35
N GLU A 668 1.08 -18.24 17.88
CA GLU A 668 2.21 -18.66 18.73
C GLU A 668 2.71 -17.53 19.65
N ALA A 669 2.77 -16.29 19.16
CA ALA A 669 3.18 -15.12 19.95
C ALA A 669 2.13 -14.69 20.99
N ALA A 670 0.85 -14.97 20.75
CA ALA A 670 -0.21 -14.72 21.74
C ALA A 670 -0.13 -15.69 22.95
N LEU A 671 0.33 -16.92 22.70
CA LEU A 671 0.53 -17.93 23.75
C LEU A 671 1.86 -17.74 24.51
N ALA A 672 2.93 -17.35 23.80
CA ALA A 672 4.27 -17.16 24.34
C ALA A 672 4.61 -15.72 24.78
N GLY A 673 3.70 -14.76 24.59
CA GLY A 673 3.94 -13.33 24.81
C GLY A 673 4.14 -12.94 26.27
N SER A 674 4.93 -11.88 26.49
CA SER A 674 5.13 -11.30 27.82
C SER A 674 3.81 -10.77 28.40
N PRO A 675 3.69 -10.55 29.72
CA PRO A 675 2.50 -9.93 30.32
C PRO A 675 2.12 -8.58 29.68
N LEU A 676 3.12 -7.83 29.20
CA LEU A 676 2.91 -6.57 28.49
C LEU A 676 2.24 -6.78 27.12
N ASP A 677 2.58 -7.86 26.42
CA ASP A 677 2.03 -8.18 25.10
C ASP A 677 0.56 -8.61 25.20
N LYS A 678 0.25 -9.44 26.19
CA LYS A 678 -1.13 -9.83 26.52
C LYS A 678 -2.00 -8.62 26.85
N ARG A 679 -1.49 -7.65 27.64
CA ARG A 679 -2.20 -6.41 27.95
C ARG A 679 -2.47 -5.56 26.71
N LYS A 680 -1.48 -5.41 25.81
CA LYS A 680 -1.66 -4.67 24.56
C LYS A 680 -2.67 -5.34 23.63
N GLN A 681 -2.68 -6.68 23.57
CA GLN A 681 -3.65 -7.43 22.80
C GLN A 681 -5.08 -7.23 23.32
N ALA A 682 -5.28 -7.28 24.65
CA ALA A 682 -6.58 -7.02 25.27
C ALA A 682 -7.09 -5.60 24.93
N VAL A 683 -6.23 -4.58 25.02
CA VAL A 683 -6.58 -3.20 24.65
C VAL A 683 -6.99 -3.12 23.17
N ARG A 684 -6.29 -3.80 22.25
CA ARG A 684 -6.68 -3.82 20.83
C ARG A 684 -8.02 -4.47 20.59
N LEU A 685 -8.28 -5.63 21.19
CA LEU A 685 -9.57 -6.32 21.07
C LEU A 685 -10.71 -5.44 21.59
N GLN A 686 -10.48 -4.70 22.69
CA GLN A 686 -11.43 -3.75 23.22
C GLN A 686 -11.68 -2.57 22.25
N LEU A 687 -10.63 -2.01 21.65
CA LEU A 687 -10.75 -0.93 20.65
C LEU A 687 -11.52 -1.40 19.40
N ALA A 688 -11.21 -2.58 18.87
CA ALA A 688 -11.93 -3.18 17.74
C ALA A 688 -13.42 -3.41 18.06
N ALA A 689 -13.72 -3.93 19.25
CA ALA A 689 -15.10 -4.11 19.71
C ALA A 689 -15.84 -2.77 19.84
N ASN A 690 -15.18 -1.72 20.32
CA ASN A 690 -15.75 -0.38 20.40
C ASN A 690 -15.99 0.22 19.01
N ASN A 691 -15.05 0.05 18.07
CA ASN A 691 -15.21 0.53 16.70
C ASN A 691 -16.41 -0.15 16.02
N LYS A 692 -16.54 -1.47 16.18
CA LYS A 692 -17.69 -2.24 15.69
C LYS A 692 -19.02 -1.70 16.24
N ARG A 693 -19.14 -1.53 17.56
CA ARG A 693 -20.35 -0.96 18.19
C ARG A 693 -20.69 0.42 17.63
N ARG A 694 -19.69 1.25 17.43
CA ARG A 694 -19.86 2.61 16.91
C ARG A 694 -20.41 2.61 15.47
N ILE A 695 -19.92 1.70 14.60
CA ILE A 695 -20.44 1.51 13.24
C ILE A 695 -21.88 0.96 13.29
N ASP A 696 -22.19 0.07 14.23
CA ASP A 696 -23.53 -0.47 14.49
C ASP A 696 -24.53 0.64 14.87
N ASP A 697 -24.16 1.49 15.82
CA ASP A 697 -24.96 2.63 16.25
C ASP A 697 -25.16 3.64 15.10
N ALA A 698 -24.11 3.90 14.32
CA ALA A 698 -24.16 4.80 13.18
C ALA A 698 -25.09 4.29 12.08
N TYR A 699 -25.08 2.99 11.80
CA TYR A 699 -25.99 2.37 10.84
C TYR A 699 -27.44 2.38 11.33
N ALA A 700 -27.69 2.03 12.60
CA ALA A 700 -29.03 2.11 13.19
C ALA A 700 -29.58 3.55 13.15
N LYS A 701 -28.71 4.54 13.37
CA LYS A 701 -29.04 5.96 13.21
C LYS A 701 -29.35 6.31 11.76
N ALA A 702 -28.60 5.79 10.79
CA ALA A 702 -28.85 6.00 9.38
C ALA A 702 -30.23 5.43 8.98
N GLN A 703 -30.55 4.19 9.38
CA GLN A 703 -31.83 3.54 9.11
C GLN A 703 -33.00 4.38 9.62
N LYS A 704 -32.98 4.73 10.91
CA LYS A 704 -34.02 5.58 11.53
C LYS A 704 -34.21 6.92 10.81
N ARG A 705 -33.16 7.46 10.19
CA ARG A 705 -33.22 8.73 9.44
C ARG A 705 -33.83 8.53 8.05
N ALA A 706 -33.40 7.49 7.35
CA ALA A 706 -33.95 7.14 6.05
C ALA A 706 -35.45 6.81 6.15
N ASP A 707 -35.85 6.02 7.14
CA ASP A 707 -37.26 5.64 7.37
C ASP A 707 -38.15 6.88 7.58
N LYS A 708 -37.70 7.84 8.40
CA LYS A 708 -38.41 9.13 8.63
C LYS A 708 -38.60 9.97 7.37
N LYS A 709 -37.84 9.67 6.31
CA LYS A 709 -37.85 10.37 5.03
C LYS A 709 -38.38 9.49 3.90
N GLY A 710 -38.98 8.34 4.21
CA GLY A 710 -39.52 7.41 3.22
C GLY A 710 -38.46 6.73 2.36
N ARG A 711 -37.21 6.66 2.81
CA ARG A 711 -36.08 6.03 2.11
C ARG A 711 -35.71 4.72 2.80
N LYS A 712 -35.17 3.77 2.05
CA LYS A 712 -34.56 2.54 2.57
C LYS A 712 -33.06 2.57 2.37
N ILE A 713 -32.32 2.05 3.34
CA ILE A 713 -30.86 1.86 3.24
C ILE A 713 -30.59 0.38 2.87
N PRO A 714 -29.58 0.10 2.02
CA PRO A 714 -29.17 -1.28 1.74
C PRO A 714 -28.86 -2.07 3.02
N PRO A 715 -29.12 -3.38 3.03
CA PRO A 715 -28.79 -4.23 4.16
C PRO A 715 -27.28 -4.50 4.24
N ARG A 716 -26.82 -5.03 5.38
CA ARG A 716 -25.40 -5.25 5.67
C ARG A 716 -24.81 -6.55 5.14
N ASN A 717 -25.66 -7.50 4.78
CA ASN A 717 -25.25 -8.82 4.30
C ASN A 717 -24.78 -8.73 2.84
N GLU A 718 -23.66 -8.06 2.64
CA GLU A 718 -22.98 -7.98 1.35
C GLU A 718 -22.01 -9.17 1.22
N TYR A 719 -21.97 -9.73 0.01
CA TYR A 719 -21.02 -10.78 -0.36
C TYR A 719 -20.14 -10.24 -1.48
N TYR A 720 -18.86 -10.54 -1.39
CA TYR A 720 -17.88 -10.26 -2.43
C TYR A 720 -17.61 -11.55 -3.21
N ASP A 721 -17.80 -11.50 -4.52
CA ASP A 721 -17.38 -12.61 -5.39
C ASP A 721 -15.88 -12.53 -5.64
N HIS A 722 -15.17 -13.59 -5.26
CA HIS A 722 -13.75 -13.78 -5.56
C HIS A 722 -13.57 -15.16 -6.20
N TRP A 723 -13.19 -15.18 -7.48
CA TRP A 723 -13.08 -16.39 -8.29
C TRP A 723 -14.35 -17.24 -8.40
N GLY A 724 -15.53 -16.61 -8.32
CA GLY A 724 -16.83 -17.30 -8.34
C GLY A 724 -17.29 -17.85 -6.99
N TYR A 725 -16.54 -17.62 -5.90
CA TYR A 725 -16.97 -17.97 -4.55
C TYR A 725 -17.39 -16.72 -3.76
N PRO A 726 -18.58 -16.71 -3.14
CA PRO A 726 -19.06 -15.58 -2.35
C PRO A 726 -18.44 -15.57 -0.94
N TYR A 727 -17.56 -14.61 -0.69
CA TYR A 727 -17.05 -14.30 0.65
C TYR A 727 -17.94 -13.28 1.33
N TYR A 728 -18.36 -13.57 2.57
CA TYR A 728 -19.08 -12.59 3.38
C TYR A 728 -18.21 -11.34 3.57
N TYR A 729 -18.81 -10.14 3.66
CA TYR A 729 -18.05 -8.91 3.82
C TYR A 729 -18.77 -7.96 4.77
N TYR A 730 -18.15 -7.59 5.91
CA TYR A 730 -18.79 -6.66 6.87
C TYR A 730 -18.65 -5.20 6.47
N GLY A 731 -18.08 -4.86 5.32
CA GLY A 731 -18.02 -3.51 4.80
C GLY A 731 -16.77 -3.19 3.98
N PRO A 732 -16.82 -2.12 3.16
CA PRO A 732 -15.79 -1.78 2.17
C PRO A 732 -14.44 -1.36 2.73
N TYR A 733 -14.31 -1.22 4.05
CA TYR A 733 -13.06 -0.88 4.73
C TYR A 733 -12.24 -2.12 5.15
N MET A 734 -12.84 -3.31 5.10
CA MET A 734 -12.22 -4.53 5.61
C MET A 734 -11.12 -5.06 4.69
N TYR A 735 -10.13 -5.69 5.32
CA TYR A 735 -9.15 -6.52 4.61
C TYR A 735 -9.84 -7.66 3.83
N PRO A 736 -9.24 -8.14 2.72
CA PRO A 736 -9.73 -9.31 1.98
C PRO A 736 -9.72 -10.58 2.82
N MET A 737 -10.90 -11.15 3.06
CA MET A 737 -11.04 -12.37 3.87
C MET A 737 -10.75 -13.67 3.12
N TRP A 738 -10.67 -13.62 1.79
CA TRP A 738 -10.31 -14.75 0.94
C TRP A 738 -8.81 -15.05 0.90
N TRP A 739 -7.99 -14.12 1.38
CA TRP A 739 -6.59 -14.40 1.50
C TRP A 739 -6.35 -15.49 2.55
N THR A 740 -5.65 -16.54 2.13
CA THR A 740 -5.36 -17.70 2.98
C THR A 740 -3.91 -17.64 3.47
N PRO A 741 -3.65 -17.63 4.79
CA PRO A 741 -2.29 -17.69 5.32
C PRO A 741 -1.51 -18.89 4.76
N GLY A 742 -0.25 -18.66 4.38
CA GLY A 742 0.61 -19.71 3.82
C GLY A 742 0.39 -20.01 2.33
N LEU A 743 -0.59 -19.41 1.66
CA LEU A 743 -0.77 -19.61 0.22
C LEU A 743 0.29 -18.87 -0.64
N TYR A 744 0.72 -17.69 -0.16
CA TYR A 744 1.45 -16.68 -0.92
C TYR A 744 2.97 -16.76 -0.77
N TYR A 745 3.70 -16.47 -1.85
CA TYR A 745 5.18 -16.47 -1.92
C TYR A 745 5.92 -15.71 -0.82
N GLY A 746 5.36 -14.62 -0.30
CA GLY A 746 5.96 -13.84 0.76
C GLY A 746 5.41 -14.25 2.12
N TRP A 747 5.12 -13.24 2.92
CA TRP A 747 4.25 -13.37 4.08
C TRP A 747 2.80 -13.09 3.66
N TYR A 748 1.88 -13.34 4.59
CA TYR A 748 0.45 -13.15 4.34
C TYR A 748 0.14 -11.69 3.94
N PRO A 749 -0.40 -11.42 2.72
CA PRO A 749 -0.63 -10.07 2.22
C PRO A 749 -1.59 -9.24 3.09
N GLY A 750 -2.51 -9.91 3.79
CA GLY A 750 -3.52 -9.31 4.66
C GLY A 750 -3.05 -8.96 6.06
N TYR A 751 -1.75 -8.86 6.30
CA TYR A 751 -1.20 -8.69 7.64
C TYR A 751 0.05 -7.77 7.72
N ILE A 752 0.23 -7.16 8.90
CA ILE A 752 1.43 -6.43 9.31
C ILE A 752 2.06 -7.10 10.53
N ALA A 753 3.32 -7.54 10.41
CA ALA A 753 4.09 -8.07 11.51
C ALA A 753 4.21 -7.14 12.73
N ALA A 754 3.69 -7.56 13.88
CA ALA A 754 4.01 -6.95 15.17
C ALA A 754 5.35 -7.51 15.69
N CYS A 755 6.46 -6.82 15.43
CA CYS A 755 7.74 -7.17 16.04
C CYS A 755 7.65 -6.97 17.58
N GLY A 756 8.15 -7.89 18.42
CA GLY A 756 8.37 -7.65 19.86
C GLY A 756 7.27 -6.87 20.61
N GLY A 757 6.01 -7.31 20.53
CA GLY A 757 4.96 -6.72 21.35
C GLY A 757 4.33 -5.43 20.82
N GLY A 758 4.59 -5.02 19.58
CA GLY A 758 4.04 -3.77 19.05
C GLY A 758 4.37 -3.50 17.59
N TRP A 759 3.67 -2.55 16.99
CA TRP A 759 3.93 -2.12 15.62
C TRP A 759 5.27 -1.42 15.53
N GLY A 760 6.11 -1.79 14.57
CA GLY A 760 7.43 -1.18 14.36
C GLY A 760 8.42 -1.42 15.51
N ASN A 761 8.20 -2.38 16.40
CA ASN A 761 9.15 -2.71 17.48
C ASN A 761 10.31 -3.57 16.94
N CYS A 762 11.10 -3.00 16.02
CA CYS A 762 12.13 -3.76 15.32
C CYS A 762 13.43 -3.94 16.12
N ALA A 763 13.63 -3.17 17.20
CA ALA A 763 14.78 -3.27 18.11
C ALA A 763 14.45 -2.69 19.50
N ALA A 764 14.89 -3.35 20.57
CA ALA A 764 14.79 -2.86 21.94
C ALA A 764 15.58 -1.54 22.13
N GLY A 765 15.14 -0.71 23.08
CA GLY A 765 15.67 0.65 23.26
C GLY A 765 15.25 1.65 22.16
N THR A 766 14.66 1.19 21.04
CA THR A 766 14.13 2.06 19.98
C THR A 766 12.62 2.30 20.08
N CYS A 767 11.90 1.52 20.89
CA CYS A 767 10.44 1.57 21.04
C CYS A 767 9.90 2.97 21.34
N GLY A 768 8.83 3.37 20.64
CA GLY A 768 8.15 4.67 20.76
C GLY A 768 7.02 4.76 19.72
N GLY A 769 5.87 5.34 20.09
CA GLY A 769 4.59 5.20 19.37
C GLY A 769 4.46 5.88 18.00
N GLY A 770 5.56 6.14 17.28
CA GLY A 770 5.57 6.95 16.05
C GLY A 770 5.99 6.23 14.78
N VAL A 771 6.09 4.90 14.77
CA VAL A 771 6.45 4.10 13.56
C VAL A 771 5.50 2.93 13.37
N ALA A 772 4.23 3.12 13.73
CA ALA A 772 3.17 2.19 13.38
C ALA A 772 2.59 2.61 12.02
N ALA A 773 3.13 2.02 10.95
CA ALA A 773 2.84 2.34 9.55
C ALA A 773 3.18 3.80 9.17
N GLY A 774 3.68 4.00 7.96
CA GLY A 774 4.27 5.26 7.50
C GLY A 774 3.24 6.33 7.19
N GLY A 775 2.32 6.59 8.13
CA GLY A 775 1.20 7.51 7.96
C GLY A 775 1.62 8.77 7.20
N CYS A 776 0.74 9.22 6.31
CA CYS A 776 0.91 10.48 5.58
C CYS A 776 1.34 11.64 6.49
N GLY A 777 1.03 11.61 7.80
CA GLY A 777 1.66 12.44 8.84
C GLY A 777 2.98 11.84 9.32
N GLY A 778 4.09 12.57 9.16
CA GLY A 778 5.43 12.14 9.55
C GLY A 778 5.56 11.60 10.99
N PRO A 779 6.75 11.15 11.39
CA PRO A 779 6.97 10.47 12.66
C PRO A 779 6.65 11.44 13.80
N GLY A 780 5.48 11.24 14.39
CA GLY A 780 4.76 12.25 15.13
C GLY A 780 3.26 11.93 15.24
N VAL A 781 2.71 11.14 14.31
CA VAL A 781 1.39 10.52 14.52
C VAL A 781 1.56 9.40 15.56
N SER A 782 1.54 9.81 16.82
CA SER A 782 1.11 8.92 17.89
C SER A 782 -0.32 8.51 17.56
N CYS A 783 -0.54 7.22 17.31
CA CYS A 783 -1.84 6.60 17.56
C CYS A 783 -2.06 6.63 19.09
N GLY A 784 -2.22 7.83 19.65
CA GLY A 784 -2.59 8.04 21.02
C GLY A 784 -4.00 7.52 21.14
N GLY A 785 -4.20 6.49 21.97
CA GLY A 785 -5.52 6.06 22.37
C GLY A 785 -6.32 7.31 22.74
N GLY A 786 -7.48 7.48 22.10
CA GLY A 786 -8.38 8.57 22.40
C GLY A 786 -8.79 8.50 23.87
N GLY A 787 -8.09 9.25 24.73
CA GLY A 787 -8.69 9.79 25.92
C GLY A 787 -9.76 10.76 25.44
N GLY A 788 -11.02 10.47 25.75
CA GLY A 788 -12.15 11.31 25.36
C GLY A 788 -11.95 12.73 25.86
N GLY A 789 -11.59 13.62 24.94
CA GLY A 789 -11.77 15.06 25.11
C GLY A 789 -13.23 15.36 24.84
N GLY A 790 -14.05 15.36 25.90
CA GLY A 790 -15.35 16.00 25.84
C GLY A 790 -15.12 17.50 25.76
N ASP A 791 -15.48 18.10 24.63
CA ASP A 791 -15.68 19.54 24.51
C ASP A 791 -16.83 19.94 25.45
N ALA A 792 -16.50 20.32 26.68
CA ALA A 792 -17.42 20.98 27.59
C ALA A 792 -17.21 22.49 27.44
N GLY A 793 -18.20 23.14 26.81
CA GLY A 793 -18.29 24.59 26.73
C GLY A 793 -18.30 25.24 28.11
N GLY A 794 -17.64 26.39 28.20
CA GLY A 794 -17.54 27.18 29.42
C GLY A 794 -18.89 27.64 29.95
N GLY A 795 -19.06 27.49 31.26
CA GLY A 795 -20.08 28.12 32.07
C GLY A 795 -19.56 28.17 33.50
N GLY A 796 -19.37 29.37 34.05
CA GLY A 796 -18.75 29.61 35.35
C GLY A 796 -19.61 29.17 36.54
N GLY A 797 -18.95 28.99 37.69
CA GLY A 797 -19.58 28.75 38.98
C GLY A 797 -18.58 28.12 39.94
N GLY A 798 -18.21 28.83 41.02
CA GLY A 798 -17.05 28.54 41.84
C GLY A 798 -17.22 27.46 42.92
N GLY A 799 -16.15 27.31 43.71
CA GLY A 799 -16.18 26.75 45.06
C GLY A 799 -15.30 25.51 45.29
N GLY A 800 -14.12 25.74 45.88
CA GLY A 800 -13.64 24.99 47.05
C GLY A 800 -13.00 23.60 46.88
N GLY A 801 -11.79 23.45 47.42
CA GLY A 801 -11.51 22.32 48.32
C GLY A 801 -10.59 21.20 47.83
N CYS A 802 -9.32 21.33 48.21
CA CYS A 802 -8.31 20.33 48.56
C CYS A 802 -8.65 18.82 48.56
N GLY A 803 -7.67 17.99 48.14
CA GLY A 803 -7.54 16.60 48.60
C GLY A 803 -6.65 15.73 47.71
N GLY A 804 -5.38 15.54 48.11
CA GLY A 804 -4.47 14.57 47.50
C GLY A 804 -4.55 13.18 48.14
N CYS A 805 -4.03 12.16 47.44
CA CYS A 805 -3.45 10.88 47.88
C CYS A 805 -3.06 10.13 46.58
N GLY A 806 -1.81 9.69 46.34
CA GLY A 806 -1.15 8.54 46.96
C GLY A 806 -1.77 7.26 46.38
N GLY A 807 -1.16 6.53 45.44
CA GLY A 807 0.05 5.72 45.58
C GLY A 807 -0.32 4.25 45.29
N GLY A 808 0.42 3.58 44.41
CA GLY A 808 0.18 2.19 43.98
C GLY A 808 0.85 1.86 42.65
#